data_AF-A0A929ERY8-F1
#
_entry.id   AF-A0A929ERY8-F1
#
_cell.length_a   1.000
_cell.length_b   1.000
_cell.length_c   1.000
_cell.angle_alpha   90.00
_cell.angle_beta   90.00
_cell.angle_gamma   90.00
#
_symmetry.space_group_name_H-M   'P 1'
#
loop_
_entity.id
_entity.type
_entity.pdbx_description
1 polymer ?
#
loop_
_entity_poly.entity_id
_entity_poly.type
_entity_poly.pdbx_seq_one_letter_code
_entity_poly.pdbx_strand_id
1 'polypeptide(L)'
;MNVVGKKTLIAAAIVGALISTNSYAAAGGEVLTDPGAMEGKHFDAKGNMPSTFTIELQNNRRATLPFEDKRDFEEAKKGFIAAPPYKQIMAEAGHVAWDMGSYEYLLQGKDFDSIHPSLQRQAVLNMAYGLYEVLADKIYQVRGYDLATITFIKGDTGWIIFDPLTAKETAKAALDFINKELGELPVVAVVYSHSHADHFGGVRGVVDEADVTSGKVKIIAPDGFMDHAVAENVYAGNAMNRRMFYQYGVLLPRSPFGHVDQSIGKNTAAGSLGLIPPNVIVSDDFEDMTVDGVKMVFQNTPGTEAPAEMNTYFPEWKAFWAAENITGTVHNIYTLRGALVRDALAWSKGINEALYHFGMEADVMFASHSWPRWGNDRVQEVMRSQRDIYANLNNEVLHLANQGITVNEVHNHYKPPKSLQNQWSAHSYHGSEEHNSRAVLNRYLGYWDANPATLIPLSPKDSAPLFVDMMGGAEKIIAKGQDLYDQGKYLYAQEILNKLVFAEPKNQEGKDLLADVFEQIGYQQESPSVRNSFLAGAYELRNGIPEGASPKTSGPDMIKAMSTSLWLDFLGIRLDSKKADGIEFTINFVTPDNGEKYVLELSNSTLTNIEGVQAKDADLTVTMNRSDLVQTMMGVVSMDEQIKSGVAKLEGDRKPIDQLQSMLIQFDLGFEVLPGTGAKDLVPERNAFAVEPPA
;
A
#
# COMPACT_ATOMS: atom_id res chain seq x y z
N MET A 1 -62.56 -7.70 -57.04
CA MET A 1 -61.73 -7.97 -58.23
C MET A 1 -60.33 -7.44 -57.93
N ASN A 2 -59.21 -8.15 -57.94
CA ASN A 2 -58.85 -9.54 -58.20
C ASN A 2 -57.43 -9.79 -57.64
N VAL A 3 -57.22 -10.96 -57.00
CA VAL A 3 -56.08 -11.93 -57.16
C VAL A 3 -54.64 -11.44 -56.83
N VAL A 4 -53.99 -11.87 -55.73
CA VAL A 4 -53.16 -13.09 -55.48
C VAL A 4 -51.87 -13.24 -56.34
N GLY A 5 -50.71 -13.49 -55.69
CA GLY A 5 -49.61 -14.28 -56.30
C GLY A 5 -48.16 -14.02 -55.82
N LYS A 6 -47.57 -15.00 -55.11
CA LYS A 6 -46.12 -15.15 -54.80
C LYS A 6 -45.31 -15.69 -56.00
N LYS A 7 -44.03 -15.31 -56.14
CA LYS A 7 -42.87 -16.10 -56.68
C LYS A 7 -41.58 -15.51 -56.08
N THR A 8 -40.81 -16.17 -55.21
CA THR A 8 -39.78 -17.24 -55.39
C THR A 8 -38.69 -16.92 -56.43
N LEU A 9 -37.45 -16.77 -55.96
CA LEU A 9 -36.23 -16.88 -56.77
C LEU A 9 -35.15 -17.61 -55.95
N ILE A 10 -34.49 -18.53 -56.65
CA ILE A 10 -33.64 -19.63 -56.20
C ILE A 10 -32.17 -19.20 -56.08
N ALA A 11 -31.45 -19.89 -55.21
CA ALA A 11 -30.09 -19.67 -54.73
C ALA A 11 -28.95 -20.26 -55.61
N ALA A 12 -27.72 -19.87 -55.20
CA ALA A 12 -26.37 -20.45 -55.44
C ALA A 12 -25.71 -20.13 -56.79
N ALA A 13 -24.42 -19.78 -56.93
CA ALA A 13 -23.26 -19.60 -56.04
C ALA A 13 -22.15 -18.87 -56.83
N ILE A 14 -21.16 -18.24 -56.17
CA ILE A 14 -19.69 -18.34 -56.42
C ILE A 14 -18.94 -17.21 -55.67
N VAL A 15 -18.07 -17.67 -54.76
CA VAL A 15 -16.74 -17.19 -54.34
C VAL A 15 -16.31 -15.76 -54.70
N GLY A 16 -16.01 -14.98 -53.64
CA GLY A 16 -15.14 -13.80 -53.71
C GLY A 16 -14.38 -13.67 -52.38
N ALA A 17 -13.07 -13.91 -52.43
CA ALA A 17 -12.15 -13.69 -51.31
C ALA A 17 -11.98 -12.18 -51.07
N LEU A 18 -12.13 -11.74 -49.82
CA LEU A 18 -11.74 -10.41 -49.37
C LEU A 18 -10.89 -10.56 -48.11
N ILE A 19 -9.63 -10.15 -48.25
CA ILE A 19 -8.63 -10.03 -47.21
C ILE A 19 -9.01 -8.78 -46.40
N SER A 20 -9.37 -8.94 -45.12
CA SER A 20 -9.46 -7.84 -44.17
C SER A 20 -8.28 -7.92 -43.20
N THR A 21 -7.38 -6.94 -43.31
CA THR A 21 -6.31 -6.68 -42.36
C THR A 21 -6.91 -6.21 -41.04
N ASN A 22 -6.89 -7.08 -40.01
CA ASN A 22 -7.14 -6.65 -38.64
C ASN A 22 -5.87 -6.03 -38.07
N SER A 23 -5.92 -4.73 -37.86
CA SER A 23 -5.05 -3.98 -36.95
C SER A 23 -5.28 -4.48 -35.51
N TYR A 24 -4.25 -5.05 -34.90
CA TYR A 24 -4.22 -5.39 -33.48
C TYR A 24 -4.21 -4.11 -32.65
N ALA A 25 -5.31 -3.81 -31.97
CA ALA A 25 -5.31 -2.92 -30.82
C ALA A 25 -4.86 -3.75 -29.61
N ALA A 26 -3.90 -3.21 -28.85
CA ALA A 26 -3.38 -3.79 -27.62
C ALA A 26 -4.52 -3.92 -26.60
N ALA A 27 -4.99 -5.14 -26.37
CA ALA A 27 -5.92 -5.47 -25.30
C ALA A 27 -5.10 -5.66 -24.02
N GLY A 28 -5.43 -4.87 -22.99
CA GLY A 28 -5.00 -5.16 -21.62
C GLY A 28 -5.40 -6.59 -21.25
N GLY A 29 -4.50 -7.31 -20.61
CA GLY A 29 -4.71 -8.71 -20.24
C GLY A 29 -6.04 -8.88 -19.51
N GLU A 30 -6.95 -9.64 -20.10
CA GLU A 30 -8.16 -10.09 -19.42
C GLU A 30 -7.72 -10.86 -18.17
N VAL A 31 -8.09 -10.33 -17.00
CA VAL A 31 -8.10 -11.11 -15.77
C VAL A 31 -9.07 -12.28 -16.02
N LEU A 32 -8.55 -13.51 -16.05
CA LEU A 32 -9.36 -14.72 -16.21
C LEU A 32 -10.48 -14.72 -15.16
N THR A 33 -11.73 -14.60 -15.62
CA THR A 33 -12.93 -14.33 -14.82
C THR A 33 -13.54 -15.59 -14.19
N ASP A 34 -12.82 -16.71 -14.12
CA ASP A 34 -13.28 -17.91 -13.42
C ASP A 34 -12.14 -18.59 -12.63
N PRO A 35 -11.95 -18.24 -11.35
CA PRO A 35 -11.04 -18.94 -10.45
C PRO A 35 -11.42 -20.42 -10.23
N GLY A 36 -12.68 -20.80 -10.47
CA GLY A 36 -13.13 -22.19 -10.46
C GLY A 36 -12.65 -23.00 -11.66
N ALA A 37 -12.40 -22.35 -12.81
CA ALA A 37 -11.83 -22.98 -14.01
C ALA A 37 -10.32 -23.32 -13.87
N MET A 38 -9.66 -22.79 -12.84
CA MET A 38 -8.24 -23.03 -12.53
C MET A 38 -8.01 -24.22 -11.57
N GLU A 39 -9.03 -25.04 -11.32
CA GLU A 39 -8.92 -26.19 -10.42
C GLU A 39 -7.80 -27.15 -10.85
N GLY A 40 -6.73 -27.20 -10.04
CA GLY A 40 -5.56 -28.04 -10.27
C GLY A 40 -4.57 -27.56 -11.33
N LYS A 41 -4.72 -26.33 -11.86
CA LYS A 41 -3.82 -25.76 -12.87
C LYS A 41 -3.17 -24.48 -12.36
N HIS A 42 -1.88 -24.33 -12.66
CA HIS A 42 -1.15 -23.10 -12.42
C HIS A 42 -1.56 -22.01 -13.43
N PHE A 43 -1.64 -20.74 -13.02
CA PHE A 43 -2.04 -19.63 -13.90
C PHE A 43 -0.94 -19.22 -14.89
N ASP A 44 0.31 -19.36 -14.48
CA ASP A 44 1.49 -19.21 -15.33
C ASP A 44 1.85 -20.57 -15.95
N ALA A 45 2.10 -20.61 -17.26
CA ALA A 45 2.48 -21.81 -17.99
C ALA A 45 3.85 -22.38 -17.56
N LYS A 46 4.71 -21.56 -16.95
CA LYS A 46 6.00 -21.94 -16.38
C LYS A 46 5.96 -22.15 -14.86
N GLY A 47 4.81 -21.96 -14.22
CA GLY A 47 4.72 -22.10 -12.77
C GLY A 47 4.55 -23.54 -12.31
N ASN A 48 5.00 -23.78 -11.08
CA ASN A 48 5.09 -25.11 -10.48
C ASN A 48 4.08 -25.30 -9.36
N MET A 49 3.69 -26.56 -9.20
CA MET A 49 2.93 -27.01 -8.04
C MET A 49 3.80 -26.99 -6.78
N PRO A 50 3.20 -26.95 -5.57
CA PRO A 50 3.93 -27.14 -4.32
C PRO A 50 4.74 -28.42 -4.35
N SER A 51 6.02 -28.33 -3.98
CA SER A 51 6.87 -29.51 -3.86
C SER A 51 6.44 -30.39 -2.67
N THR A 52 6.96 -31.61 -2.61
CA THR A 52 6.76 -32.49 -1.46
C THR A 52 7.24 -31.87 -0.15
N PHE A 53 8.32 -31.07 -0.17
CA PHE A 53 8.85 -30.37 1.00
C PHE A 53 7.93 -29.24 1.45
N THR A 54 7.38 -28.46 0.51
CA THR A 54 6.40 -27.42 0.81
C THR A 54 5.14 -28.05 1.40
N ILE A 55 4.61 -29.13 0.80
CA ILE A 55 3.44 -29.86 1.31
C ILE A 55 3.69 -30.40 2.73
N GLU A 56 4.84 -31.02 2.98
CA GLU A 56 5.21 -31.52 4.31
C GLU A 56 5.26 -30.39 5.34
N LEU A 57 5.84 -29.24 4.98
CA LEU A 57 5.86 -28.06 5.83
C LEU A 57 4.44 -27.59 6.16
N GLN A 58 3.55 -27.44 5.17
CA GLN A 58 2.17 -27.04 5.42
C GLN A 58 1.43 -28.03 6.32
N ASN A 59 1.62 -29.35 6.10
CA ASN A 59 1.02 -30.38 6.95
C ASN A 59 1.51 -30.28 8.40
N ASN A 60 2.80 -29.99 8.62
CA ASN A 60 3.32 -29.73 9.95
C ASN A 60 2.68 -28.49 10.61
N ARG A 61 2.47 -27.41 9.85
CA ARG A 61 1.80 -26.20 10.34
C ARG A 61 0.34 -26.46 10.71
N ARG A 62 -0.41 -27.19 9.88
CA ARG A 62 -1.79 -27.64 10.20
C ARG A 62 -1.86 -28.42 11.51
N ALA A 63 -0.82 -29.19 11.83
CA ALA A 63 -0.77 -30.02 13.04
C ALA A 63 -0.31 -29.27 14.31
N THR A 64 0.33 -28.10 14.19
CA THR A 64 1.04 -27.46 15.31
C THR A 64 0.52 -26.07 15.69
N LEU A 65 -0.21 -25.41 14.79
CA LEU A 65 -0.87 -24.13 15.05
C LEU A 65 -2.27 -24.32 15.66
N PRO A 66 -2.78 -23.34 16.41
CA PRO A 66 -3.99 -23.50 17.25
C PRO A 66 -5.31 -23.39 16.45
N PHE A 67 -5.49 -24.22 15.41
CA PHE A 67 -6.67 -24.22 14.54
C PHE A 67 -7.97 -24.65 15.24
N GLU A 68 -7.87 -25.25 16.43
CA GLU A 68 -9.00 -25.50 17.31
C GLU A 68 -9.65 -24.21 17.83
N ASP A 69 -8.90 -23.10 17.91
CA ASP A 69 -9.45 -21.79 18.26
C ASP A 69 -10.15 -21.16 17.05
N LYS A 70 -11.47 -21.28 17.04
CA LYS A 70 -12.36 -20.75 15.99
C LYS A 70 -13.07 -19.45 16.38
N ARG A 71 -12.71 -18.81 17.50
CA ARG A 71 -13.39 -17.61 18.00
C ARG A 71 -13.43 -16.50 16.94
N ASP A 72 -12.34 -16.30 16.21
CA ASP A 72 -12.26 -15.31 15.13
C ASP A 72 -13.32 -15.50 14.04
N PHE A 73 -13.67 -16.74 13.68
CA PHE A 73 -14.69 -16.99 12.65
C PHE A 73 -16.09 -16.63 13.14
N GLU A 74 -16.37 -16.81 14.43
CA GLU A 74 -17.63 -16.40 15.04
C GLU A 74 -17.70 -14.89 15.18
N GLU A 75 -16.60 -14.27 15.64
CA GLU A 75 -16.46 -12.81 15.74
C GLU A 75 -16.56 -12.13 14.37
N ALA A 76 -15.93 -12.68 13.34
CA ALA A 76 -16.02 -12.16 11.97
C ALA A 76 -17.44 -12.26 11.38
N LYS A 77 -18.27 -13.22 11.77
CA LYS A 77 -19.66 -13.33 11.28
C LYS A 77 -20.66 -12.49 12.07
N LYS A 78 -20.32 -12.14 13.31
CA LYS A 78 -21.24 -11.50 14.24
C LYS A 78 -21.71 -10.14 13.71
N GLY A 79 -23.01 -9.89 13.83
CA GLY A 79 -23.63 -8.64 13.42
C GLY A 79 -23.87 -8.51 11.91
N PHE A 80 -23.69 -9.57 11.11
CA PHE A 80 -23.98 -9.50 9.68
C PHE A 80 -25.44 -9.06 9.42
N ILE A 81 -25.60 -7.98 8.64
CA ILE A 81 -26.90 -7.47 8.20
C ILE A 81 -27.18 -7.95 6.78
N ALA A 82 -26.33 -7.55 5.84
CA ALA A 82 -26.52 -7.80 4.42
C ALA A 82 -25.20 -7.71 3.64
N ALA A 83 -25.16 -8.33 2.46
CA ALA A 83 -24.13 -8.12 1.45
C ALA A 83 -24.82 -7.69 0.14
N PRO A 84 -24.22 -6.79 -0.65
CA PRO A 84 -24.81 -6.40 -1.92
C PRO A 84 -24.76 -7.58 -2.92
N PRO A 85 -25.61 -7.56 -3.97
CA PRO A 85 -25.57 -8.57 -5.02
C PRO A 85 -24.37 -8.42 -5.97
N TYR A 86 -23.70 -7.26 -5.98
CA TYR A 86 -22.51 -7.03 -6.77
C TYR A 86 -21.25 -7.46 -6.01
N LYS A 87 -20.21 -7.84 -6.76
CA LYS A 87 -18.87 -8.18 -6.22
C LYS A 87 -17.76 -7.29 -6.75
N GLN A 88 -18.11 -6.42 -7.70
CA GLN A 88 -17.20 -5.49 -8.34
C GLN A 88 -17.70 -4.07 -8.14
N ILE A 89 -16.75 -3.15 -7.93
CA ILE A 89 -16.97 -1.70 -7.89
C ILE A 89 -16.15 -1.12 -9.04
N MET A 90 -16.79 -0.37 -9.92
CA MET A 90 -16.15 0.24 -11.08
C MET A 90 -15.55 1.60 -10.72
N ALA A 91 -14.36 1.88 -11.25
CA ALA A 91 -13.78 3.22 -11.21
C ALA A 91 -14.50 4.15 -12.19
N GLU A 92 -14.46 5.46 -11.96
CA GLU A 92 -14.99 6.46 -12.91
C GLU A 92 -14.26 6.41 -14.27
N ALA A 93 -13.00 5.97 -14.28
CA ALA A 93 -12.20 5.77 -15.50
C ALA A 93 -12.62 4.51 -16.32
N GLY A 94 -13.57 3.72 -15.82
CA GLY A 94 -14.17 2.60 -16.56
C GLY A 94 -13.53 1.22 -16.33
N HIS A 95 -12.41 1.14 -15.61
CA HIS A 95 -11.85 -0.13 -15.15
C HIS A 95 -12.44 -0.56 -13.80
N VAL A 96 -12.12 -1.77 -13.34
CA VAL A 96 -12.55 -2.29 -12.04
C VAL A 96 -11.69 -1.69 -10.93
N ALA A 97 -12.30 -0.91 -10.03
CA ALA A 97 -11.61 -0.37 -8.84
C ALA A 97 -11.43 -1.45 -7.76
N TRP A 98 -12.44 -2.30 -7.58
CA TRP A 98 -12.45 -3.37 -6.59
C TRP A 98 -13.16 -4.61 -7.13
N ASP A 99 -12.62 -5.80 -6.85
CA ASP A 99 -13.28 -7.06 -7.20
C ASP A 99 -13.04 -8.12 -6.11
N MET A 100 -14.08 -8.32 -5.30
CA MET A 100 -14.12 -9.32 -4.24
C MET A 100 -14.42 -10.72 -4.79
N GLY A 101 -15.10 -10.80 -5.94
CA GLY A 101 -15.59 -12.06 -6.52
C GLY A 101 -14.46 -13.00 -6.94
N SER A 102 -13.34 -12.45 -7.40
CA SER A 102 -12.16 -13.25 -7.79
C SER A 102 -11.46 -13.97 -6.63
N TYR A 103 -11.85 -13.73 -5.36
CA TYR A 103 -11.37 -14.48 -4.20
C TYR A 103 -12.32 -15.59 -3.73
N GLU A 104 -13.49 -15.79 -4.37
CA GLU A 104 -14.50 -16.77 -3.93
C GLU A 104 -14.00 -18.22 -3.91
N TYR A 105 -12.91 -18.53 -4.62
CA TYR A 105 -12.26 -19.85 -4.55
C TYR A 105 -11.82 -20.23 -3.13
N LEU A 106 -11.54 -19.24 -2.25
CA LEU A 106 -11.19 -19.45 -0.85
C LEU A 106 -12.35 -20.02 -0.03
N LEU A 107 -13.60 -19.85 -0.49
CA LEU A 107 -14.81 -20.28 0.22
C LEU A 107 -15.26 -21.71 -0.13
N GLN A 108 -14.48 -22.44 -0.93
CA GLN A 108 -14.82 -23.80 -1.38
C GLN A 108 -14.54 -24.90 -0.34
N GLY A 109 -14.05 -24.55 0.86
CA GLY A 109 -13.76 -25.52 1.93
C GLY A 109 -12.60 -26.47 1.61
N LYS A 110 -11.67 -26.05 0.75
CA LYS A 110 -10.47 -26.80 0.36
C LYS A 110 -9.24 -26.25 1.05
N ASP A 111 -8.28 -27.12 1.38
CA ASP A 111 -6.94 -26.71 1.77
C ASP A 111 -6.04 -26.63 0.53
N PHE A 112 -5.29 -25.54 0.40
CA PHE A 112 -4.35 -25.35 -0.70
C PHE A 112 -2.92 -25.47 -0.19
N ASP A 113 -2.16 -26.47 -0.64
CA ASP A 113 -0.76 -26.64 -0.22
C ASP A 113 0.19 -25.57 -0.76
N SER A 114 -0.26 -24.76 -1.73
CA SER A 114 0.44 -23.58 -2.23
C SER A 114 0.21 -22.34 -1.36
N ILE A 115 -0.60 -22.43 -0.30
CA ILE A 115 -0.87 -21.33 0.63
C ILE A 115 -0.50 -21.80 2.03
N HIS A 116 0.23 -20.97 2.78
CA HIS A 116 0.47 -21.25 4.20
C HIS A 116 -0.86 -21.39 4.94
N PRO A 117 -1.14 -22.48 5.69
CA PRO A 117 -2.45 -22.75 6.29
C PRO A 117 -2.98 -21.63 7.19
N SER A 118 -2.09 -20.96 7.92
CA SER A 118 -2.45 -19.80 8.75
C SER A 118 -2.82 -18.57 7.92
N LEU A 119 -2.12 -18.33 6.80
CA LEU A 119 -2.49 -17.28 5.85
C LEU A 119 -3.82 -17.62 5.19
N GLN A 120 -4.06 -18.88 4.82
CA GLN A 120 -5.33 -19.28 4.25
C GLN A 120 -6.49 -19.05 5.24
N ARG A 121 -6.30 -19.33 6.54
CA ARG A 121 -7.26 -18.97 7.59
C ARG A 121 -7.54 -17.47 7.60
N GLN A 122 -6.51 -16.64 7.64
CA GLN A 122 -6.64 -15.17 7.59
C GLN A 122 -7.38 -14.72 6.33
N ALA A 123 -7.04 -15.31 5.19
CA ALA A 123 -7.65 -15.01 3.92
C ALA A 123 -9.15 -15.35 3.91
N VAL A 124 -9.56 -16.47 4.50
CA VAL A 124 -10.99 -16.80 4.62
C VAL A 124 -11.70 -15.80 5.54
N LEU A 125 -11.07 -15.40 6.65
CA LEU A 125 -11.66 -14.40 7.56
C LEU A 125 -11.88 -13.05 6.86
N ASN A 126 -10.91 -12.63 6.04
CA ASN A 126 -11.02 -11.41 5.22
C ASN A 126 -12.01 -11.52 4.05
N MET A 127 -12.63 -12.69 3.81
CA MET A 127 -13.79 -12.80 2.91
C MET A 127 -15.08 -12.26 3.53
N ALA A 128 -15.04 -11.71 4.75
CA ALA A 128 -16.16 -11.04 5.40
C ALA A 128 -16.59 -9.76 4.65
N TYR A 129 -17.40 -9.96 3.61
CA TYR A 129 -17.91 -8.91 2.72
C TYR A 129 -19.31 -8.47 3.13
N GLY A 130 -19.54 -7.16 3.23
CA GLY A 130 -20.87 -6.58 3.45
C GLY A 130 -20.97 -5.66 4.67
N LEU A 131 -22.21 -5.41 5.08
CA LEU A 131 -22.60 -4.53 6.18
C LEU A 131 -22.79 -5.33 7.47
N TYR A 132 -22.17 -4.86 8.54
CA TYR A 132 -22.19 -5.47 9.86
C TYR A 132 -22.54 -4.45 10.93
N GLU A 133 -23.34 -4.85 11.91
CA GLU A 133 -23.64 -4.12 13.14
C GLU A 133 -22.64 -4.54 14.23
N VAL A 134 -21.79 -3.60 14.66
CA VAL A 134 -20.81 -3.84 15.73
C VAL A 134 -21.46 -3.65 17.10
N LEU A 135 -22.27 -2.59 17.22
CA LEU A 135 -23.04 -2.25 18.40
C LEU A 135 -24.44 -1.83 17.98
N ALA A 136 -25.44 -2.49 18.56
CA ALA A 136 -26.84 -2.36 18.21
C ALA A 136 -27.29 -0.91 18.10
N ASP A 137 -27.89 -0.55 16.96
CA ASP A 137 -28.43 0.78 16.64
C ASP A 137 -27.41 1.95 16.68
N LYS A 138 -26.11 1.67 16.82
CA LYS A 138 -25.10 2.70 17.13
C LYS A 138 -23.90 2.67 16.18
N ILE A 139 -23.30 1.51 15.96
CA ILE A 139 -22.02 1.38 15.26
C ILE A 139 -22.14 0.29 14.20
N TYR A 140 -21.77 0.65 12.97
CA TYR A 140 -21.79 -0.24 11.81
C TYR A 140 -20.45 -0.20 11.08
N GLN A 141 -20.14 -1.28 10.37
CA GLN A 141 -18.97 -1.37 9.50
C GLN A 141 -19.37 -1.97 8.15
N VAL A 142 -18.86 -1.38 7.06
CA VAL A 142 -18.85 -2.02 5.75
C VAL A 142 -17.44 -2.58 5.51
N ARG A 143 -17.37 -3.91 5.36
CA ARG A 143 -16.11 -4.66 5.27
C ARG A 143 -15.93 -5.31 3.90
N GLY A 144 -14.68 -5.45 3.49
CA GLY A 144 -14.29 -6.11 2.24
C GLY A 144 -14.64 -5.31 0.97
N TYR A 145 -14.90 -4.01 1.08
CA TYR A 145 -15.08 -3.10 -0.06
C TYR A 145 -13.76 -2.49 -0.55
N ASP A 146 -12.70 -2.61 0.26
CA ASP A 146 -11.35 -2.10 0.01
C ASP A 146 -10.38 -2.84 0.97
N LEU A 147 -9.14 -2.35 1.11
CA LEU A 147 -8.19 -2.83 2.11
C LEU A 147 -8.67 -2.53 3.54
N ALA A 148 -9.09 -1.29 3.76
CA ALA A 148 -9.66 -0.82 5.02
C ALA A 148 -11.13 -1.15 5.17
N THR A 149 -11.60 -0.98 6.41
CA THR A 149 -13.00 -1.04 6.82
C THR A 149 -13.47 0.38 7.11
N ILE A 150 -14.55 0.77 6.45
CA ILE A 150 -15.23 2.04 6.76
C ILE A 150 -16.25 1.82 7.86
N THR A 151 -16.20 2.69 8.86
CA THR A 151 -17.06 2.61 10.04
C THR A 151 -18.05 3.77 10.04
N PHE A 152 -19.31 3.47 10.35
CA PHE A 152 -20.40 4.43 10.48
C PHE A 152 -20.90 4.46 11.91
N ILE A 153 -20.77 5.60 12.57
CA ILE A 153 -21.32 5.86 13.90
C ILE A 153 -22.60 6.67 13.72
N LYS A 154 -23.71 6.17 14.26
CA LYS A 154 -25.00 6.84 14.23
C LYS A 154 -25.05 7.93 15.30
N GLY A 155 -25.13 9.19 14.88
CA GLY A 155 -25.42 10.33 15.77
C GLY A 155 -26.92 10.61 15.87
N ASP A 156 -27.25 11.73 16.49
CA ASP A 156 -28.63 12.21 16.65
C ASP A 156 -29.28 12.57 15.32
N THR A 157 -28.51 13.10 14.37
CA THR A 157 -29.02 13.63 13.09
C THR A 157 -28.34 13.04 11.85
N GLY A 158 -27.17 12.41 11.99
CA GLY A 158 -26.37 11.97 10.85
C GLY A 158 -25.37 10.85 11.13
N TRP A 159 -24.55 10.56 10.12
CA TRP A 159 -23.40 9.66 10.21
C TRP A 159 -22.13 10.42 10.58
N ILE A 160 -21.39 9.88 11.55
CA ILE A 160 -19.96 10.16 11.73
C ILE A 160 -19.21 8.99 11.10
N ILE A 161 -18.43 9.25 10.07
CA ILE A 161 -17.70 8.22 9.31
C ILE A 161 -16.26 8.17 9.77
N PHE A 162 -15.74 6.99 10.07
CA PHE A 162 -14.31 6.81 10.31
C PHE A 162 -13.71 6.08 9.11
N ASP A 163 -12.59 6.61 8.63
CA ASP A 163 -11.73 6.05 7.60
C ASP A 163 -12.46 5.70 6.30
N PRO A 164 -12.73 6.69 5.42
CA PRO A 164 -13.47 6.49 4.18
C PRO A 164 -12.68 5.79 3.06
N LEU A 165 -12.02 4.65 3.35
CA LEU A 165 -11.38 3.76 2.38
C LEU A 165 -10.31 4.43 1.48
N THR A 166 -9.81 3.70 0.48
CA THR A 166 -8.73 4.16 -0.42
C THR A 166 -9.25 4.99 -1.59
N ALA A 167 -10.46 4.69 -2.08
CA ALA A 167 -10.97 5.25 -3.31
C ALA A 167 -12.37 5.87 -3.14
N LYS A 168 -12.61 6.95 -3.87
CA LYS A 168 -13.90 7.65 -3.91
C LYS A 168 -15.04 6.67 -4.19
N GLU A 169 -14.85 5.76 -5.15
CA GLU A 169 -15.87 4.83 -5.61
C GLU A 169 -16.20 3.76 -4.56
N THR A 170 -15.20 3.25 -3.83
CA THR A 170 -15.42 2.24 -2.78
C THR A 170 -16.12 2.86 -1.58
N ALA A 171 -15.71 4.05 -1.16
CA ALA A 171 -16.34 4.78 -0.05
C ALA A 171 -17.78 5.19 -0.37
N LYS A 172 -18.01 5.71 -1.59
CA LYS A 172 -19.37 6.03 -2.06
C LYS A 172 -20.26 4.78 -2.08
N ALA A 173 -19.76 3.67 -2.62
CA ALA A 173 -20.51 2.41 -2.65
C ALA A 173 -20.87 1.92 -1.24
N ALA A 174 -20.00 2.12 -0.25
CA ALA A 174 -20.27 1.77 1.14
C ALA A 174 -21.36 2.66 1.76
N LEU A 175 -21.29 3.99 1.58
CA LEU A 175 -22.30 4.94 2.07
C LEU A 175 -23.66 4.70 1.41
N ASP A 176 -23.70 4.53 0.09
CA ASP A 176 -24.92 4.21 -0.65
C ASP A 176 -25.53 2.89 -0.14
N PHE A 177 -24.70 1.89 0.16
CA PHE A 177 -25.15 0.60 0.63
C PHE A 177 -25.77 0.67 2.03
N ILE A 178 -25.10 1.29 3.01
CA ILE A 178 -25.68 1.42 4.37
C ILE A 178 -26.95 2.27 4.36
N ASN A 179 -27.00 3.35 3.58
CA ASN A 179 -28.21 4.19 3.44
C ASN A 179 -29.38 3.42 2.83
N LYS A 180 -29.11 2.50 1.89
CA LYS A 180 -30.13 1.64 1.31
C LYS A 180 -30.71 0.66 2.34
N GLU A 181 -29.87 0.06 3.18
CA GLU A 181 -30.29 -0.97 4.14
C GLU A 181 -30.91 -0.38 5.42
N LEU A 182 -30.42 0.76 5.90
CA LEU A 182 -30.79 1.33 7.22
C LEU A 182 -31.53 2.67 7.14
N GLY A 183 -31.69 3.24 5.94
CA GLY A 183 -32.25 4.57 5.72
C GLY A 183 -31.16 5.64 5.58
N GLU A 184 -31.45 6.64 4.75
CA GLU A 184 -30.51 7.71 4.44
C GLU A 184 -30.34 8.67 5.61
N LEU A 185 -29.08 8.93 5.99
CA LEU A 185 -28.70 9.98 6.93
C LEU A 185 -27.60 10.85 6.30
N PRO A 186 -27.60 12.17 6.58
CA PRO A 186 -26.51 13.04 6.14
C PRO A 186 -25.21 12.69 6.86
N VAL A 187 -24.07 12.90 6.20
CA VAL A 187 -22.76 12.84 6.87
C VAL A 187 -22.55 14.16 7.60
N VAL A 188 -22.25 14.09 8.90
CA VAL A 188 -22.01 15.26 9.77
C VAL A 188 -20.55 15.39 10.18
N ALA A 189 -19.80 14.30 10.16
CA ALA A 189 -18.36 14.31 10.36
C ALA A 189 -17.67 13.13 9.69
N VAL A 190 -16.40 13.33 9.35
CA VAL A 190 -15.45 12.30 8.95
C VAL A 190 -14.26 12.36 9.91
N VAL A 191 -13.78 11.20 10.34
CA VAL A 191 -12.56 11.04 11.13
C VAL A 191 -11.53 10.34 10.25
N TYR A 192 -10.37 10.96 10.08
CA TYR A 192 -9.17 10.27 9.60
C TYR A 192 -8.41 9.83 10.84
N SER A 193 -8.32 8.52 11.05
CA SER A 193 -7.61 8.01 12.20
C SER A 193 -6.12 8.26 12.14
N HIS A 194 -5.55 8.22 10.94
CA HIS A 194 -4.12 8.37 10.71
C HIS A 194 -3.79 8.69 9.26
N SER A 195 -2.51 8.95 8.99
CA SER A 195 -2.03 9.54 7.74
C SER A 195 -1.79 8.58 6.55
N HIS A 196 -2.47 7.43 6.46
CA HIS A 196 -2.34 6.52 5.31
C HIS A 196 -3.55 6.57 4.35
N ALA A 197 -3.24 6.35 3.07
CA ALA A 197 -4.15 6.57 1.94
C ALA A 197 -5.45 5.77 1.99
N ASP A 198 -5.44 4.57 2.55
CA ASP A 198 -6.62 3.72 2.72
C ASP A 198 -7.60 4.19 3.81
N HIS A 199 -7.24 5.25 4.54
CA HIS A 199 -8.04 5.84 5.62
C HIS A 199 -8.55 7.24 5.31
N PHE A 200 -8.12 7.86 4.21
CA PHE A 200 -8.64 9.16 3.78
C PHE A 200 -8.98 9.20 2.28
N GLY A 201 -8.42 8.29 1.49
CA GLY A 201 -8.41 8.34 0.03
C GLY A 201 -9.78 8.40 -0.61
N GLY A 202 -10.79 7.78 0.00
CA GLY A 202 -12.16 7.81 -0.51
C GLY A 202 -13.04 8.93 0.05
N VAL A 203 -12.49 9.93 0.75
CA VAL A 203 -13.29 10.99 1.39
C VAL A 203 -14.24 11.73 0.43
N ARG A 204 -13.81 11.95 -0.82
CA ARG A 204 -14.65 12.58 -1.85
C ARG A 204 -15.87 11.73 -2.28
N GLY A 205 -15.93 10.48 -1.83
CA GLY A 205 -17.06 9.58 -2.03
C GLY A 205 -18.17 9.77 -1.00
N VAL A 206 -17.86 10.42 0.13
CA VAL A 206 -18.78 10.53 1.28
C VAL A 206 -19.14 11.97 1.65
N VAL A 207 -18.31 12.96 1.28
CA VAL A 207 -18.55 14.39 1.59
C VAL A 207 -18.12 15.32 0.45
N ASP A 208 -18.76 16.49 0.39
CA ASP A 208 -18.37 17.60 -0.49
C ASP A 208 -17.45 18.57 0.27
N GLU A 209 -16.38 19.03 -0.37
CA GLU A 209 -15.42 20.00 0.18
C GLU A 209 -16.08 21.34 0.56
N ALA A 210 -17.17 21.73 -0.12
CA ALA A 210 -17.94 22.93 0.21
C ALA A 210 -18.64 22.82 1.58
N ASP A 211 -19.13 21.64 1.93
CA ASP A 211 -19.76 21.38 3.22
C ASP A 211 -18.72 21.37 4.36
N VAL A 212 -17.50 20.93 4.08
CA VAL A 212 -16.37 20.99 5.02
C VAL A 212 -15.90 22.43 5.23
N THR A 213 -15.74 23.19 4.14
CA THR A 213 -15.29 24.59 4.17
C THR A 213 -16.29 25.50 4.88
N SER A 214 -17.59 25.25 4.73
CA SER A 214 -18.65 25.99 5.43
C SER A 214 -18.79 25.62 6.91
N GLY A 215 -18.12 24.56 7.36
CA GLY A 215 -18.22 24.04 8.73
C GLY A 215 -19.46 23.19 9.00
N LYS A 216 -20.25 22.87 7.96
CA LYS A 216 -21.41 21.97 8.06
C LYS A 216 -20.98 20.53 8.35
N VAL A 217 -19.84 20.12 7.81
CA VAL A 217 -19.22 18.82 8.08
C VAL A 217 -17.86 19.02 8.73
N LYS A 218 -17.59 18.26 9.80
CA LYS A 218 -16.26 18.22 10.42
C LYS A 218 -15.39 17.18 9.73
N ILE A 219 -14.13 17.49 9.47
CA ILE A 219 -13.10 16.49 9.20
C ILE A 219 -12.09 16.59 10.34
N ILE A 220 -11.99 15.51 11.12
CA ILE A 220 -11.21 15.42 12.35
C ILE A 220 -10.01 14.52 12.07
N ALA A 221 -8.81 14.96 12.43
CA ALA A 221 -7.57 14.21 12.24
C ALA A 221 -6.58 14.47 13.39
N PRO A 222 -5.60 13.58 13.62
CA PRO A 222 -4.53 13.82 14.59
C PRO A 222 -3.61 14.96 14.13
N ASP A 223 -2.91 15.59 15.08
CA ASP A 223 -1.86 16.56 14.78
C ASP A 223 -0.78 15.97 13.85
N GLY A 224 -0.24 16.79 12.95
CA GLY A 224 0.72 16.36 11.94
C GLY A 224 0.16 15.54 10.77
N PHE A 225 -1.15 15.27 10.71
CA PHE A 225 -1.77 14.46 9.65
C PHE A 225 -1.41 14.92 8.24
N MET A 226 -1.57 16.21 7.93
CA MET A 226 -1.35 16.75 6.58
C MET A 226 0.10 16.63 6.13
N ASP A 227 1.05 16.89 7.04
CA ASP A 227 2.48 16.80 6.75
C ASP A 227 2.86 15.36 6.37
N HIS A 228 2.40 14.39 7.17
CA HIS A 228 2.76 13.00 6.99
C HIS A 228 2.02 12.32 5.82
N ALA A 229 0.74 12.65 5.61
CA ALA A 229 -0.04 12.10 4.51
C ALA A 229 0.57 12.45 3.15
N VAL A 230 1.13 13.65 3.03
CA VAL A 230 1.74 14.11 1.77
C VAL A 230 3.22 13.75 1.68
N ALA A 231 4.03 14.04 2.71
CA ALA A 231 5.49 13.92 2.61
C ALA A 231 5.97 12.49 2.36
N GLU A 232 5.34 11.48 2.98
CA GLU A 232 5.74 10.07 2.81
C GLU A 232 5.69 9.66 1.32
N ASN A 233 4.68 10.13 0.60
CA ASN A 233 4.38 9.71 -0.76
C ASN A 233 5.14 10.50 -1.83
N VAL A 234 5.84 11.59 -1.48
CA VAL A 234 6.47 12.49 -2.46
C VAL A 234 7.95 12.20 -2.64
N TYR A 235 8.75 12.20 -1.56
CA TYR A 235 10.22 12.12 -1.67
C TYR A 235 10.72 10.83 -2.33
N ALA A 236 10.13 9.69 -1.96
CA ALA A 236 10.49 8.39 -2.49
C ALA A 236 9.32 7.72 -3.24
N GLY A 237 8.30 8.50 -3.63
CA GLY A 237 7.05 7.99 -4.19
C GLY A 237 7.23 7.03 -5.37
N ASN A 238 8.10 7.38 -6.33
CA ASN A 238 8.38 6.51 -7.48
C ASN A 238 8.95 5.14 -7.07
N ALA A 239 9.92 5.13 -6.15
CA ALA A 239 10.54 3.90 -5.66
C ALA A 239 9.56 3.09 -4.81
N MET A 240 8.80 3.74 -3.93
CA MET A 240 7.80 3.11 -3.08
C MET A 240 6.69 2.46 -3.92
N ASN A 241 6.16 3.15 -4.92
CA ASN A 241 5.10 2.62 -5.79
C ASN A 241 5.57 1.40 -6.58
N ARG A 242 6.78 1.45 -7.15
CA ARG A 242 7.33 0.29 -7.87
C ARG A 242 7.54 -0.91 -6.95
N ARG A 243 7.97 -0.70 -5.71
CA ARG A 243 8.17 -1.76 -4.70
C ARG A 243 6.85 -2.27 -4.11
N MET A 244 5.81 -1.44 -4.08
CA MET A 244 4.45 -1.84 -3.69
C MET A 244 3.93 -2.96 -4.60
N PHE A 245 4.28 -2.96 -5.90
CA PHE A 245 3.88 -4.03 -6.82
C PHE A 245 4.31 -5.42 -6.35
N TYR A 246 5.47 -5.50 -5.67
CA TYR A 246 5.96 -6.72 -5.05
C TYR A 246 5.24 -7.01 -3.74
N GLN A 247 5.33 -6.10 -2.76
CA GLN A 247 4.80 -6.36 -1.41
C GLN A 247 3.30 -6.65 -1.41
N TYR A 248 2.53 -5.90 -2.19
CA TYR A 248 1.07 -6.03 -2.23
C TYR A 248 0.62 -6.98 -3.33
N GLY A 249 1.53 -7.42 -4.22
CA GLY A 249 1.19 -8.30 -5.33
C GLY A 249 0.03 -7.77 -6.18
N VAL A 250 -0.12 -6.45 -6.32
CA VAL A 250 -1.33 -5.82 -6.91
C VAL A 250 -1.56 -6.21 -8.38
N LEU A 251 -0.52 -6.72 -9.04
CA LEU A 251 -0.56 -7.21 -10.42
C LEU A 251 -0.41 -8.74 -10.54
N LEU A 252 -0.38 -9.46 -9.42
CA LEU A 252 -0.39 -10.93 -9.43
C LEU A 252 -1.83 -11.44 -9.67
N PRO A 253 -2.02 -12.47 -10.51
CA PRO A 253 -3.31 -13.12 -10.65
C PRO A 253 -3.83 -13.67 -9.31
N ARG A 254 -5.13 -13.49 -9.06
CA ARG A 254 -5.82 -13.97 -7.86
C ARG A 254 -6.09 -15.46 -8.01
N SER A 255 -5.32 -16.27 -7.30
CA SER A 255 -5.40 -17.75 -7.37
C SER A 255 -4.66 -18.39 -6.20
N PRO A 256 -4.82 -19.71 -5.96
CA PRO A 256 -4.05 -20.42 -4.94
C PRO A 256 -2.52 -20.33 -5.10
N PHE A 257 -2.05 -20.07 -6.32
CA PHE A 257 -0.62 -19.97 -6.64
C PHE A 257 -0.12 -18.52 -6.71
N GLY A 258 -1.03 -17.54 -6.67
CA GLY A 258 -0.72 -16.13 -6.84
C GLY A 258 -1.12 -15.31 -5.60
N HIS A 259 -1.76 -14.17 -5.84
CA HIS A 259 -2.26 -13.29 -4.80
C HIS A 259 -3.47 -13.92 -4.08
N VAL A 260 -3.43 -13.94 -2.75
CA VAL A 260 -4.46 -14.57 -1.90
C VAL A 260 -5.11 -13.60 -0.91
N ASP A 261 -4.34 -12.64 -0.38
CA ASP A 261 -4.74 -11.71 0.68
C ASP A 261 -3.66 -10.64 0.91
N GLN A 262 -3.99 -9.59 1.67
CA GLN A 262 -3.04 -8.56 2.14
C GLN A 262 -3.08 -8.39 3.68
N SER A 263 -3.58 -9.41 4.39
CA SER A 263 -3.70 -9.55 5.85
C SER A 263 -4.72 -8.65 6.52
N ILE A 264 -4.55 -7.33 6.40
CA ILE A 264 -5.46 -6.34 7.00
C ILE A 264 -6.73 -6.14 6.17
N GLY A 265 -6.71 -6.66 4.94
CA GLY A 265 -7.84 -6.79 4.03
C GLY A 265 -7.44 -7.59 2.80
N LYS A 266 -8.31 -7.61 1.79
CA LYS A 266 -8.11 -8.47 0.61
C LYS A 266 -7.04 -7.96 -0.34
N ASN A 267 -7.04 -6.67 -0.64
CA ASN A 267 -6.09 -5.95 -1.50
C ASN A 267 -6.43 -4.46 -1.36
N THR A 268 -5.76 -3.58 -2.10
CA THR A 268 -6.07 -2.15 -2.16
C THR A 268 -6.88 -1.82 -3.41
N ALA A 269 -7.90 -0.98 -3.29
CA ALA A 269 -8.69 -0.55 -4.45
C ALA A 269 -7.87 0.32 -5.41
N ALA A 270 -8.08 0.11 -6.71
CA ALA A 270 -7.45 0.87 -7.78
C ALA A 270 -8.42 1.93 -8.33
N GLY A 271 -8.97 2.79 -7.48
CA GLY A 271 -9.91 3.86 -7.85
C GLY A 271 -9.31 5.26 -7.76
N SER A 272 -10.17 6.27 -7.69
CA SER A 272 -9.74 7.67 -7.54
C SER A 272 -9.42 7.99 -6.07
N LEU A 273 -8.13 8.23 -5.79
CA LEU A 273 -7.67 8.75 -4.51
C LEU A 273 -7.93 10.25 -4.39
N GLY A 274 -8.45 10.68 -3.26
CA GLY A 274 -8.71 12.06 -2.91
C GLY A 274 -8.34 12.40 -1.47
N LEU A 275 -8.24 13.68 -1.18
CA LEU A 275 -7.92 14.23 0.14
C LEU A 275 -8.62 15.58 0.31
N ILE A 276 -9.35 15.72 1.41
CA ILE A 276 -9.89 17.00 1.86
C ILE A 276 -9.21 17.32 3.20
N PRO A 277 -8.56 18.50 3.34
CA PRO A 277 -7.87 18.86 4.58
C PRO A 277 -8.80 18.84 5.80
N PRO A 278 -8.33 18.35 6.97
CA PRO A 278 -9.09 18.42 8.20
C PRO A 278 -9.34 19.87 8.63
N ASN A 279 -10.53 20.13 9.18
CA ASN A 279 -10.90 21.43 9.75
C ASN A 279 -10.96 21.38 11.29
N VAL A 280 -10.68 20.21 11.89
CA VAL A 280 -10.52 20.00 13.33
C VAL A 280 -9.30 19.10 13.54
N ILE A 281 -8.39 19.53 14.42
CA ILE A 281 -7.16 18.79 14.76
C ILE A 281 -7.24 18.37 16.23
N VAL A 282 -6.92 17.11 16.49
CA VAL A 282 -6.75 16.57 17.84
C VAL A 282 -5.28 16.69 18.23
N SER A 283 -4.98 17.55 19.20
CA SER A 283 -3.59 17.93 19.52
C SER A 283 -3.12 17.42 20.89
N ASP A 284 -4.02 17.23 21.84
CA ASP A 284 -3.66 16.73 23.17
C ASP A 284 -3.45 15.20 23.14
N ASP A 285 -2.69 14.67 24.11
CA ASP A 285 -2.50 13.21 24.26
C ASP A 285 -3.86 12.48 24.36
N PHE A 286 -4.80 13.10 25.08
CA PHE A 286 -6.19 12.68 25.19
C PHE A 286 -7.11 13.90 25.02
N GLU A 287 -8.10 13.79 24.13
CA GLU A 287 -9.02 14.90 23.86
C GLU A 287 -10.48 14.43 23.80
N ASP A 288 -11.34 15.05 24.61
CA ASP A 288 -12.78 14.81 24.62
C ASP A 288 -13.47 15.64 23.54
N MET A 289 -14.27 15.01 22.70
CA MET A 289 -15.10 15.70 21.72
C MET A 289 -16.51 15.12 21.68
N THR A 290 -17.52 15.98 21.51
CA THR A 290 -18.88 15.54 21.20
C THR A 290 -19.25 16.00 19.80
N VAL A 291 -19.70 15.05 18.98
CA VAL A 291 -20.17 15.31 17.62
C VAL A 291 -21.54 14.67 17.49
N ASP A 292 -22.54 15.46 17.11
CA ASP A 292 -23.91 14.98 16.85
C ASP A 292 -24.47 14.04 17.95
N GLY A 293 -24.31 14.45 19.22
CA GLY A 293 -24.77 13.69 20.39
C GLY A 293 -23.83 12.58 20.88
N VAL A 294 -22.81 12.21 20.10
CA VAL A 294 -21.87 11.13 20.44
C VAL A 294 -20.63 11.67 21.11
N LYS A 295 -20.41 11.29 22.38
CA LYS A 295 -19.16 11.59 23.09
C LYS A 295 -18.04 10.62 22.66
N MET A 296 -16.90 11.17 22.30
CA MET A 296 -15.68 10.48 21.90
C MET A 296 -14.50 10.99 22.74
N VAL A 297 -13.59 10.09 23.10
CA VAL A 297 -12.30 10.40 23.72
C VAL A 297 -11.23 9.92 22.76
N PHE A 298 -10.52 10.85 22.13
CA PHE A 298 -9.40 10.53 21.26
C PHE A 298 -8.14 10.31 22.09
N GLN A 299 -7.27 9.40 21.65
CA GLN A 299 -5.94 9.19 22.21
C GLN A 299 -4.93 9.28 21.08
N ASN A 300 -4.09 10.31 21.05
CA ASN A 300 -3.00 10.40 20.10
C ASN A 300 -1.93 9.34 20.39
N THR A 301 -1.49 8.62 19.35
CA THR A 301 -0.47 7.57 19.41
C THR A 301 0.56 7.73 18.28
N PRO A 302 1.29 8.86 18.22
CA PRO A 302 2.22 9.14 17.12
C PRO A 302 3.41 8.16 17.10
N GLY A 303 3.84 7.79 15.89
CA GLY A 303 5.01 6.92 15.67
C GLY A 303 4.75 5.42 15.89
N THR A 304 3.47 5.03 15.95
CA THR A 304 3.00 3.64 16.05
C THR A 304 2.81 3.03 14.67
N GLU A 305 1.58 2.82 14.18
CA GLU A 305 1.34 2.41 12.80
C GLU A 305 1.68 3.59 11.88
N ALA A 306 1.21 4.79 12.18
CA ALA A 306 1.59 5.99 11.43
C ALA A 306 2.34 7.02 12.29
N PRO A 307 3.06 7.97 11.66
CA PRO A 307 3.62 9.12 12.38
C PRO A 307 2.56 9.96 13.10
N ALA A 308 1.38 10.12 12.49
CA ALA A 308 0.22 10.78 13.06
C ALA A 308 -0.96 9.79 13.07
N GLU A 309 -1.37 9.36 14.27
CA GLU A 309 -2.43 8.36 14.48
C GLU A 309 -3.13 8.58 15.82
N MET A 310 -4.41 8.25 15.90
CA MET A 310 -5.18 8.31 17.13
C MET A 310 -6.22 7.19 17.28
N ASN A 311 -6.33 6.63 18.48
CA ASN A 311 -7.44 5.76 18.87
C ASN A 311 -8.68 6.57 19.25
N THR A 312 -9.84 5.93 19.39
CA THR A 312 -11.06 6.57 19.89
C THR A 312 -11.84 5.69 20.84
N TYR A 313 -12.24 6.22 21.99
CA TYR A 313 -13.10 5.54 22.95
C TYR A 313 -14.47 6.22 23.05
N PHE A 314 -15.53 5.41 23.10
CA PHE A 314 -16.92 5.85 23.25
C PHE A 314 -17.41 5.50 24.66
N PRO A 315 -17.26 6.40 25.66
CA PRO A 315 -17.44 6.06 27.08
C PRO A 315 -18.85 5.61 27.44
N GLU A 316 -19.87 6.23 26.84
CA GLU A 316 -21.28 5.86 27.10
C GLU A 316 -21.62 4.45 26.62
N TRP A 317 -20.85 3.93 25.68
CA TRP A 317 -21.10 2.66 25.00
C TRP A 317 -20.07 1.60 25.36
N LYS A 318 -19.01 1.98 26.07
CA LYS A 318 -17.86 1.13 26.38
C LYS A 318 -17.28 0.47 25.12
N ALA A 319 -17.24 1.23 24.02
CA ALA A 319 -16.70 0.75 22.76
C ALA A 319 -15.34 1.40 22.50
N PHE A 320 -14.34 0.58 22.18
CA PHE A 320 -12.99 1.04 21.87
C PHE A 320 -12.68 0.82 20.38
N TRP A 321 -12.43 1.91 19.67
CA TRP A 321 -11.96 1.91 18.31
C TRP A 321 -10.44 2.09 18.28
N ALA A 322 -9.73 1.03 17.91
CA ALA A 322 -8.31 0.87 18.11
C ALA A 322 -7.44 1.34 16.93
N ALA A 323 -7.98 2.22 16.08
CA ALA A 323 -7.31 2.66 14.85
C ALA A 323 -6.73 1.49 14.07
N GLU A 324 -5.46 1.60 13.68
CA GLU A 324 -4.69 0.49 13.14
C GLU A 324 -3.65 -0.05 14.14
N ASN A 325 -3.58 0.56 15.33
CA ASN A 325 -2.77 0.08 16.45
C ASN A 325 -3.06 -1.37 16.84
N ILE A 326 -4.32 -1.82 16.79
CA ILE A 326 -4.73 -3.18 17.17
C ILE A 326 -5.68 -3.76 16.13
N THR A 327 -5.14 -4.61 15.24
CA THR A 327 -5.90 -5.31 14.19
C THR A 327 -5.82 -6.84 14.37
N GLY A 328 -6.29 -7.60 13.37
CA GLY A 328 -6.22 -9.06 13.33
C GLY A 328 -4.83 -9.65 13.07
N THR A 329 -3.76 -8.86 13.19
CA THR A 329 -2.37 -9.23 12.89
C THR A 329 -1.39 -8.36 13.66
N VAL A 330 -0.16 -8.84 13.84
CA VAL A 330 1.00 -7.95 14.06
C VAL A 330 1.32 -7.24 12.76
N HIS A 331 1.46 -5.92 12.83
CA HIS A 331 1.63 -5.07 11.67
C HIS A 331 3.11 -4.93 11.27
N ASN A 332 3.37 -4.12 10.24
CA ASN A 332 4.70 -3.72 9.81
C ASN A 332 5.32 -2.76 10.83
N ILE A 333 6.49 -3.11 11.34
CA ILE A 333 7.45 -2.14 11.88
C ILE A 333 8.23 -1.47 10.75
N TYR A 334 8.39 -2.20 9.64
CA TYR A 334 8.88 -1.66 8.38
C TYR A 334 8.11 -2.29 7.23
N THR A 335 7.44 -1.46 6.44
CA THR A 335 6.73 -1.90 5.24
C THR A 335 7.73 -2.14 4.10
N LEU A 336 7.62 -3.28 3.41
CA LEU A 336 8.61 -3.68 2.39
C LEU A 336 8.64 -2.76 1.16
N ARG A 337 7.55 -2.02 0.88
CA ARG A 337 7.49 -0.97 -0.15
C ARG A 337 8.50 0.14 0.13
N GLY A 338 8.93 0.29 1.38
CA GLY A 338 9.88 1.29 1.84
C GLY A 338 9.16 2.42 2.56
N ALA A 339 9.59 2.68 3.79
CA ALA A 339 9.19 3.81 4.63
C ALA A 339 10.25 3.99 5.73
N LEU A 340 10.09 5.00 6.57
CA LEU A 340 10.83 5.07 7.83
C LEU A 340 10.44 3.89 8.74
N VAL A 341 11.38 3.45 9.58
CA VAL A 341 11.12 2.37 10.53
C VAL A 341 10.31 2.90 11.72
N ARG A 342 9.15 2.27 11.98
CA ARG A 342 8.25 2.58 13.09
C ARG A 342 8.82 2.12 14.44
N ASP A 343 8.24 2.58 15.54
CA ASP A 343 8.73 2.26 16.88
C ASP A 343 7.87 1.19 17.56
N ALA A 344 8.33 -0.06 17.52
CA ALA A 344 7.64 -1.19 18.16
C ALA A 344 7.46 -1.00 19.69
N LEU A 345 8.39 -0.30 20.37
CA LEU A 345 8.27 -0.05 21.80
C LEU A 345 7.26 1.05 22.10
N ALA A 346 7.25 2.13 21.31
CA ALA A 346 6.22 3.17 21.44
C ALA A 346 4.83 2.59 21.17
N TRP A 347 4.71 1.74 20.15
CA TRP A 347 3.46 1.03 19.82
C TRP A 347 2.95 0.18 20.98
N SER A 348 3.82 -0.66 21.57
CA SER A 348 3.44 -1.43 22.76
C SER A 348 2.97 -0.53 23.91
N LYS A 349 3.66 0.58 24.16
CA LYS A 349 3.28 1.54 25.23
C LYS A 349 1.93 2.21 24.95
N GLY A 350 1.68 2.66 23.72
CA GLY A 350 0.40 3.26 23.32
C GLY A 350 -0.77 2.29 23.50
N ILE A 351 -0.60 1.01 23.12
CA ILE A 351 -1.58 -0.05 23.40
C ILE A 351 -1.77 -0.25 24.90
N ASN A 352 -0.69 -0.22 25.69
CA ASN A 352 -0.77 -0.40 27.13
C ASN A 352 -1.50 0.75 27.82
N GLU A 353 -1.28 1.99 27.38
CA GLU A 353 -2.05 3.16 27.83
C GLU A 353 -3.53 2.99 27.48
N ALA A 354 -3.85 2.66 26.23
CA ALA A 354 -5.23 2.40 25.81
C ALA A 354 -5.89 1.29 26.64
N LEU A 355 -5.15 0.22 26.96
CA LEU A 355 -5.65 -0.89 27.77
C LEU A 355 -6.05 -0.41 29.17
N TYR A 356 -5.21 0.38 29.83
CA TYR A 356 -5.49 0.82 31.21
C TYR A 356 -6.44 2.03 31.29
N HIS A 357 -6.56 2.82 30.22
CA HIS A 357 -7.52 3.92 30.15
C HIS A 357 -8.90 3.47 29.70
N PHE A 358 -8.98 2.50 28.77
CA PHE A 358 -10.23 2.12 28.10
C PHE A 358 -10.51 0.61 28.15
N GLY A 359 -9.48 -0.21 27.87
CA GLY A 359 -9.62 -1.67 27.72
C GLY A 359 -10.07 -2.40 28.99
N MET A 360 -9.81 -1.84 30.18
CA MET A 360 -10.28 -2.40 31.45
C MET A 360 -11.81 -2.40 31.60
N GLU A 361 -12.52 -1.56 30.85
CA GLU A 361 -13.99 -1.45 30.91
C GLU A 361 -14.69 -1.62 29.56
N ALA A 362 -13.95 -1.63 28.44
CA ALA A 362 -14.52 -1.81 27.11
C ALA A 362 -15.23 -3.16 26.95
N ASP A 363 -16.47 -3.13 26.47
CA ASP A 363 -17.29 -4.31 26.16
C ASP A 363 -17.10 -4.78 24.71
N VAL A 364 -16.63 -3.89 23.83
CA VAL A 364 -16.33 -4.19 22.43
C VAL A 364 -15.10 -3.41 21.98
N MET A 365 -14.24 -4.07 21.21
CA MET A 365 -13.12 -3.46 20.49
C MET A 365 -13.27 -3.71 19.00
N PHE A 366 -13.03 -2.69 18.18
CA PHE A 366 -13.09 -2.72 16.73
C PHE A 366 -12.04 -1.77 16.16
N ALA A 367 -11.77 -1.82 14.86
CA ALA A 367 -10.61 -1.16 14.27
C ALA A 367 -10.87 -0.74 12.82
N SER A 368 -9.91 -0.06 12.21
CA SER A 368 -9.91 0.33 10.79
C SER A 368 -9.74 -0.87 9.83
N HIS A 369 -9.33 -2.04 10.35
CA HIS A 369 -9.19 -3.28 9.60
C HIS A 369 -9.70 -4.49 10.40
N SER A 370 -9.84 -5.63 9.71
CA SER A 370 -10.26 -6.91 10.30
C SER A 370 -11.67 -6.84 10.95
N TRP A 371 -11.93 -7.63 12.00
CA TRP A 371 -13.24 -7.77 12.64
C TRP A 371 -13.19 -7.44 14.15
N PRO A 372 -14.33 -7.05 14.75
CA PRO A 372 -14.39 -6.70 16.17
C PRO A 372 -14.20 -7.88 17.14
N ARG A 373 -14.01 -7.55 18.41
CA ARG A 373 -13.92 -8.45 19.58
C ARG A 373 -14.94 -8.04 20.62
N TRP A 374 -15.66 -8.98 21.21
CA TRP A 374 -16.73 -8.69 22.17
C TRP A 374 -16.53 -9.39 23.51
N GLY A 375 -16.92 -8.71 24.58
CA GLY A 375 -16.74 -9.13 25.96
C GLY A 375 -15.42 -8.62 26.51
N ASN A 376 -15.47 -8.02 27.70
CA ASN A 376 -14.31 -7.34 28.28
C ASN A 376 -13.08 -8.24 28.43
N ASP A 377 -13.25 -9.50 28.87
CA ASP A 377 -12.15 -10.47 28.97
C ASP A 377 -11.45 -10.71 27.62
N ARG A 378 -12.24 -10.80 26.53
CA ARG A 378 -11.72 -11.03 25.18
C ARG A 378 -11.02 -9.79 24.63
N VAL A 379 -11.55 -8.60 24.92
CA VAL A 379 -10.88 -7.32 24.59
C VAL A 379 -9.53 -7.25 25.28
N GLN A 380 -9.49 -7.49 26.59
CA GLN A 380 -8.24 -7.48 27.36
C GLN A 380 -7.24 -8.55 26.90
N GLU A 381 -7.70 -9.76 26.56
CA GLU A 381 -6.86 -10.83 25.99
C GLU A 381 -6.13 -10.34 24.74
N VAL A 382 -6.86 -9.76 23.78
CA VAL A 382 -6.29 -9.30 22.51
C VAL A 382 -5.37 -8.09 22.71
N MET A 383 -5.78 -7.10 23.51
CA MET A 383 -4.94 -5.92 23.79
C MET A 383 -3.63 -6.30 24.48
N ARG A 384 -3.66 -7.23 25.45
CA ARG A 384 -2.44 -7.71 26.10
C ARG A 384 -1.55 -8.47 25.13
N SER A 385 -2.14 -9.32 24.29
CA SER A 385 -1.39 -10.05 23.26
C SER A 385 -0.65 -9.13 22.31
N GLN A 386 -1.34 -8.11 21.79
CA GLN A 386 -0.79 -7.12 20.86
C GLN A 386 0.26 -6.24 21.55
N ARG A 387 -0.01 -5.74 22.76
CA ARG A 387 1.01 -5.04 23.57
C ARG A 387 2.28 -5.87 23.74
N ASP A 388 2.11 -7.14 24.13
CA ASP A 388 3.21 -8.01 24.53
C ASP A 388 4.04 -8.47 23.33
N ILE A 389 3.42 -8.70 22.16
CA ILE A 389 4.16 -9.09 20.95
C ILE A 389 5.00 -7.94 20.38
N TYR A 390 4.49 -6.71 20.38
CA TYR A 390 5.30 -5.53 20.01
C TYR A 390 6.45 -5.29 21.00
N ALA A 391 6.19 -5.43 22.31
CA ALA A 391 7.24 -5.33 23.33
C ALA A 391 8.28 -6.43 23.18
N ASN A 392 7.86 -7.68 22.96
CA ASN A 392 8.75 -8.82 22.81
C ASN A 392 9.61 -8.68 21.56
N LEU A 393 9.01 -8.28 20.44
CA LEU A 393 9.71 -7.99 19.20
C LEU A 393 10.80 -6.95 19.41
N ASN A 394 10.52 -5.85 20.11
CA ASN A 394 11.54 -4.86 20.42
C ASN A 394 12.62 -5.43 21.37
N ASN A 395 12.19 -5.95 22.51
CA ASN A 395 13.08 -6.24 23.63
C ASN A 395 13.98 -7.45 23.35
N GLU A 396 13.44 -8.52 22.78
CA GLU A 396 14.21 -9.72 22.46
C GLU A 396 15.19 -9.47 21.32
N VAL A 397 14.78 -8.71 20.31
CA VAL A 397 15.69 -8.32 19.21
C VAL A 397 16.85 -7.49 19.74
N LEU A 398 16.60 -6.50 20.60
CA LEU A 398 17.68 -5.73 21.22
C LEU A 398 18.51 -6.55 22.22
N HIS A 399 17.91 -7.55 22.86
CA HIS A 399 18.66 -8.51 23.67
C HIS A 399 19.67 -9.28 22.82
N LEU A 400 19.22 -9.85 21.70
CA LEU A 400 20.07 -10.55 20.73
C LEU A 400 21.14 -9.63 20.12
N ALA A 401 20.78 -8.39 19.81
CA ALA A 401 21.71 -7.36 19.33
C ALA A 401 22.89 -7.15 20.30
N ASN A 402 22.57 -7.01 21.58
CA ASN A 402 23.56 -6.84 22.65
C ASN A 402 24.38 -8.11 22.92
N GLN A 403 23.98 -9.27 22.37
CA GLN A 403 24.77 -10.50 22.35
C GLN A 403 25.63 -10.65 21.08
N GLY A 404 25.59 -9.65 20.17
CA GLY A 404 26.36 -9.63 18.94
C GLY A 404 25.64 -10.21 17.72
N ILE A 405 24.35 -10.56 17.83
CA ILE A 405 23.55 -10.96 16.67
C ILE A 405 23.30 -9.74 15.78
N THR A 406 23.63 -9.86 14.50
CA THR A 406 23.59 -8.74 13.57
C THR A 406 22.24 -8.57 12.86
N VAL A 407 22.05 -7.44 12.18
CA VAL A 407 20.88 -7.18 11.31
C VAL A 407 20.73 -8.21 10.18
N ASN A 408 21.81 -8.90 9.82
CA ASN A 408 21.80 -9.96 8.80
C ASN A 408 21.57 -11.36 9.38
N GLU A 409 21.47 -11.51 10.70
CA GLU A 409 21.28 -12.80 11.36
C GLU A 409 19.97 -12.88 12.15
N VAL A 410 19.52 -11.76 12.74
CA VAL A 410 18.45 -11.74 13.76
C VAL A 410 17.16 -12.45 13.37
N HIS A 411 16.77 -12.41 12.10
CA HIS A 411 15.57 -13.07 11.58
C HIS A 411 15.61 -14.61 11.70
N ASN A 412 16.81 -15.19 11.81
CA ASN A 412 17.02 -16.62 12.05
C ASN A 412 17.07 -16.98 13.55
N HIS A 413 17.14 -15.98 14.44
CA HIS A 413 17.25 -16.17 15.89
C HIS A 413 15.98 -15.77 16.63
N TYR A 414 15.38 -14.63 16.26
CA TYR A 414 14.17 -14.15 16.89
C TYR A 414 12.98 -15.07 16.57
N LYS A 415 12.32 -15.53 17.63
CA LYS A 415 11.01 -16.16 17.58
C LYS A 415 10.19 -15.68 18.77
N PRO A 416 8.90 -15.32 18.57
CA PRO A 416 8.02 -15.04 19.69
C PRO A 416 7.94 -16.24 20.65
N PRO A 417 7.72 -16.04 21.96
CA PRO A 417 7.48 -17.15 22.89
C PRO A 417 6.23 -17.95 22.50
N LYS A 418 6.20 -19.25 22.87
CA LYS A 418 5.08 -20.15 22.52
C LYS A 418 3.72 -19.66 23.04
N SER A 419 3.70 -18.92 24.15
CA SER A 419 2.48 -18.28 24.67
C SER A 419 1.89 -17.24 23.72
N LEU A 420 2.71 -16.54 22.93
CA LEU A 420 2.24 -15.60 21.90
C LEU A 420 1.96 -16.33 20.59
N GLN A 421 2.80 -17.29 20.17
CA GLN A 421 2.55 -18.10 18.97
C GLN A 421 1.25 -18.93 19.02
N ASN A 422 0.67 -19.14 20.20
CA ASN A 422 -0.60 -19.84 20.36
C ASN A 422 -1.82 -18.89 20.32
N GLN A 423 -1.62 -17.61 20.02
CA GLN A 423 -2.66 -16.60 19.99
C GLN A 423 -2.72 -15.96 18.62
N TRP A 424 -3.83 -16.15 17.89
CA TRP A 424 -3.98 -15.63 16.52
C TRP A 424 -3.73 -14.12 16.40
N SER A 425 -4.06 -13.33 17.43
CA SER A 425 -3.79 -11.88 17.50
C SER A 425 -2.30 -11.51 17.60
N ALA A 426 -1.39 -12.46 17.78
CA ALA A 426 0.05 -12.24 17.79
C ALA A 426 0.75 -12.80 16.53
N HIS A 427 0.00 -13.36 15.58
CA HIS A 427 0.57 -13.77 14.28
C HIS A 427 0.87 -12.55 13.42
N SER A 428 2.03 -12.57 12.77
CA SER A 428 2.51 -11.47 11.93
C SER A 428 2.21 -11.76 10.46
N TYR A 429 0.98 -11.48 10.05
CA TYR A 429 0.52 -11.61 8.67
C TYR A 429 0.90 -10.36 7.85
N HIS A 430 0.57 -9.15 8.30
CA HIS A 430 0.89 -7.95 7.53
C HIS A 430 2.37 -7.56 7.66
N GLY A 431 2.90 -7.62 8.89
CA GLY A 431 4.33 -7.70 9.17
C GLY A 431 4.88 -9.11 8.90
N SER A 432 6.10 -9.38 9.39
CA SER A 432 6.65 -10.74 9.51
C SER A 432 7.69 -10.77 10.62
N GLU A 433 7.96 -11.93 11.19
CA GLU A 433 9.05 -12.08 12.17
C GLU A 433 10.40 -11.73 11.56
N GLU A 434 10.59 -12.07 10.29
CA GLU A 434 11.83 -11.91 9.56
C GLU A 434 12.15 -10.44 9.30
N HIS A 435 11.25 -9.68 8.68
CA HIS A 435 11.57 -8.30 8.34
C HIS A 435 11.37 -7.34 9.51
N ASN A 436 10.42 -7.59 10.43
CA ASN A 436 10.24 -6.71 11.57
C ASN A 436 11.41 -6.80 12.56
N SER A 437 12.01 -7.99 12.76
CA SER A 437 13.17 -8.12 13.66
C SER A 437 14.40 -7.39 13.10
N ARG A 438 14.63 -7.48 11.79
CA ARG A 438 15.66 -6.67 11.10
C ARG A 438 15.35 -5.17 11.17
N ALA A 439 14.07 -4.79 11.08
CA ALA A 439 13.65 -3.40 11.17
C ALA A 439 13.97 -2.79 12.54
N VAL A 440 13.65 -3.50 13.63
CA VAL A 440 14.02 -3.05 14.99
C VAL A 440 15.53 -2.80 15.06
N LEU A 441 16.36 -3.73 14.59
CA LEU A 441 17.81 -3.50 14.53
C LEU A 441 18.20 -2.30 13.68
N ASN A 442 17.62 -2.16 12.49
CA ASN A 442 17.92 -1.05 11.59
C ASN A 442 17.55 0.32 12.22
N ARG A 443 16.50 0.38 13.04
CA ARG A 443 16.12 1.60 13.77
C ARG A 443 17.20 2.04 14.77
N TYR A 444 17.80 1.09 15.49
CA TYR A 444 18.74 1.40 16.58
C TYR A 444 20.21 1.40 16.15
N LEU A 445 20.60 0.55 15.21
CA LEU A 445 22.01 0.33 14.80
C LEU A 445 22.26 0.61 13.31
N GLY A 446 21.22 0.88 12.53
CA GLY A 446 21.34 1.09 11.08
C GLY A 446 21.53 -0.19 10.27
N TYR A 447 21.90 -0.02 9.00
CA TYR A 447 21.99 -1.11 8.03
C TYR A 447 23.24 -1.98 8.17
N TRP A 448 24.28 -1.49 8.85
CA TRP A 448 25.61 -2.11 8.87
C TRP A 448 25.73 -3.11 10.02
N ASP A 449 26.28 -4.29 9.72
CA ASP A 449 26.45 -5.40 10.67
C ASP A 449 27.78 -5.37 11.44
N ALA A 450 28.50 -4.24 11.40
CA ALA A 450 29.82 -4.03 11.99
C ALA A 450 30.97 -4.88 11.40
N ASN A 451 30.74 -5.69 10.36
CA ASN A 451 31.81 -6.38 9.64
C ASN A 451 32.41 -5.45 8.56
N PRO A 452 33.73 -5.17 8.55
CA PRO A 452 34.33 -4.34 7.51
C PRO A 452 34.14 -4.87 6.08
N ALA A 453 33.93 -6.19 5.90
CA ALA A 453 33.68 -6.79 4.60
C ALA A 453 32.34 -6.35 3.96
N THR A 454 31.41 -5.84 4.77
CA THR A 454 30.06 -5.41 4.34
C THR A 454 29.86 -3.90 4.40
N LEU A 455 30.89 -3.13 4.80
CA LEU A 455 30.80 -1.66 4.93
C LEU A 455 30.80 -0.96 3.57
N ILE A 456 31.65 -1.40 2.64
CA ILE A 456 31.77 -0.85 1.29
C ILE A 456 31.81 -2.01 0.28
N PRO A 457 30.74 -2.80 0.16
CA PRO A 457 30.71 -3.94 -0.75
C PRO A 457 30.63 -3.46 -2.21
N LEU A 458 31.13 -4.29 -3.13
CA LEU A 458 30.81 -4.13 -4.56
C LEU A 458 29.29 -4.21 -4.76
N SER A 459 28.77 -3.48 -5.75
CA SER A 459 27.37 -3.62 -6.15
C SER A 459 27.09 -5.08 -6.55
N PRO A 460 25.84 -5.57 -6.40
CA PRO A 460 25.50 -6.94 -6.79
C PRO A 460 25.86 -7.28 -8.25
N LYS A 461 25.63 -6.35 -9.19
CA LYS A 461 25.99 -6.51 -10.62
C LYS A 461 27.51 -6.61 -10.85
N ASP A 462 28.31 -5.92 -10.04
CA ASP A 462 29.76 -5.86 -10.20
C ASP A 462 30.45 -7.09 -9.60
N SER A 463 29.94 -7.61 -8.48
CA SER A 463 30.50 -8.78 -7.80
C SER A 463 30.05 -10.12 -8.41
N ALA A 464 28.85 -10.17 -8.98
CA ALA A 464 28.25 -11.41 -9.47
C ALA A 464 29.11 -12.20 -10.49
N PRO A 465 29.76 -11.56 -11.50
CA PRO A 465 30.59 -12.29 -12.47
C PRO A 465 31.75 -13.07 -11.83
N LEU A 466 32.37 -12.54 -10.77
CA LEU A 466 33.43 -13.24 -10.04
C LEU A 466 32.91 -14.53 -9.40
N PHE A 467 31.74 -14.49 -8.76
CA PHE A 467 31.13 -15.68 -8.17
C PHE A 467 30.79 -16.72 -9.23
N VAL A 468 30.32 -16.30 -10.41
CA VAL A 468 30.02 -17.22 -11.51
C VAL A 468 31.29 -17.92 -12.01
N ASP A 469 32.38 -17.19 -12.19
CA ASP A 469 33.69 -17.75 -12.56
C ASP A 469 34.20 -18.76 -11.51
N MET A 470 34.19 -18.37 -10.23
CA MET A 470 34.63 -19.22 -9.12
C MET A 470 33.80 -20.50 -8.96
N MET A 471 32.51 -20.46 -9.30
CA MET A 471 31.61 -21.63 -9.26
C MET A 471 31.67 -22.50 -10.53
N GLY A 472 32.49 -22.14 -11.51
CA GLY A 472 32.72 -22.93 -12.73
C GLY A 472 31.71 -22.66 -13.86
N GLY A 473 31.09 -21.48 -13.88
CA GLY A 473 30.21 -21.01 -14.95
C GLY A 473 28.72 -21.35 -14.76
N ALA A 474 27.88 -20.75 -15.60
CA ALA A 474 26.41 -20.83 -15.51
C ALA A 474 25.86 -22.27 -15.46
N GLU A 475 26.33 -23.16 -16.34
CA GLU A 475 25.86 -24.56 -16.40
C GLU A 475 26.04 -25.30 -15.06
N LYS A 476 27.17 -25.06 -14.36
CA LYS A 476 27.43 -25.67 -13.06
C LYS A 476 26.52 -25.12 -11.97
N ILE A 477 26.25 -23.82 -12.01
CA ILE A 477 25.36 -23.15 -11.06
C ILE A 477 23.93 -23.61 -11.26
N ILE A 478 23.44 -23.68 -12.50
CA ILE A 478 22.09 -24.16 -12.82
C ILE A 478 21.93 -25.62 -12.36
N ALA A 479 22.88 -26.50 -12.71
CA ALA A 479 22.84 -27.90 -12.28
C ALA A 479 22.84 -28.03 -10.75
N LYS A 480 23.66 -27.23 -10.04
CA LYS A 480 23.67 -27.23 -8.58
C LYS A 480 22.41 -26.60 -7.97
N GLY A 481 21.87 -25.57 -8.60
CA GLY A 481 20.61 -24.93 -8.22
C GLY A 481 19.46 -25.91 -8.29
N GLN A 482 19.38 -26.70 -9.36
CA GLN A 482 18.38 -27.76 -9.52
C GLN A 482 18.54 -28.83 -8.44
N ASP A 483 19.75 -29.32 -8.19
CA ASP A 483 20.03 -30.29 -7.12
C ASP A 483 19.59 -29.76 -5.73
N LEU A 484 19.81 -28.47 -5.44
CA LEU A 484 19.35 -27.84 -4.20
C LEU A 484 17.82 -27.70 -4.16
N TYR A 485 17.20 -27.33 -5.27
CA TYR A 485 15.75 -27.25 -5.41
C TYR A 485 15.08 -28.61 -5.16
N ASP A 486 15.61 -29.68 -5.77
CA ASP A 486 15.14 -31.06 -5.64
C ASP A 486 15.31 -31.61 -4.21
N GLN A 487 16.20 -31.01 -3.42
CA GLN A 487 16.40 -31.31 -2.00
C GLN A 487 15.55 -30.42 -1.06
N GLY A 488 14.73 -29.51 -1.59
CA GLY A 488 13.97 -28.55 -0.79
C GLY A 488 14.80 -27.43 -0.17
N LYS A 489 16.06 -27.27 -0.58
CA LYS A 489 17.02 -26.29 -0.04
C LYS A 489 16.89 -24.94 -0.75
N TYR A 490 15.68 -24.40 -0.77
CA TYR A 490 15.32 -23.20 -1.55
C TYR A 490 16.17 -21.98 -1.23
N LEU A 491 16.44 -21.72 0.06
CA LEU A 491 17.27 -20.57 0.47
C LEU A 491 18.73 -20.68 -0.01
N TYR A 492 19.27 -21.89 -0.15
CA TYR A 492 20.60 -22.10 -0.74
C TYR A 492 20.56 -21.96 -2.26
N ALA A 493 19.52 -22.48 -2.91
CA ALA A 493 19.35 -22.37 -4.35
C ALA A 493 19.24 -20.91 -4.79
N GLN A 494 18.44 -20.08 -4.09
CA GLN A 494 18.31 -18.66 -4.43
C GLN A 494 19.64 -17.91 -4.32
N GLU A 495 20.52 -18.27 -3.37
CA GLU A 495 21.75 -17.53 -3.14
C GLU A 495 22.67 -17.61 -4.35
N ILE A 496 22.84 -18.82 -4.90
CA ILE A 496 23.71 -19.04 -6.06
C ILE A 496 23.03 -18.64 -7.38
N LEU A 497 21.73 -18.88 -7.53
CA LEU A 497 21.00 -18.54 -8.75
C LEU A 497 20.82 -17.03 -8.89
N ASN A 498 20.62 -16.30 -7.79
CA ASN A 498 20.58 -14.84 -7.82
C ASN A 498 21.93 -14.25 -8.29
N LYS A 499 23.07 -14.81 -7.85
CA LYS A 499 24.38 -14.40 -8.41
C LYS A 499 24.45 -14.64 -9.91
N LEU A 500 23.97 -15.77 -10.40
CA LEU A 500 23.92 -16.03 -11.84
C LEU A 500 23.05 -15.01 -12.59
N VAL A 501 21.83 -14.72 -12.10
CA VAL A 501 20.92 -13.76 -12.75
C VAL A 501 21.50 -12.34 -12.79
N PHE A 502 22.22 -11.93 -11.73
CA PHE A 502 22.92 -10.64 -11.74
C PHE A 502 24.12 -10.59 -12.69
N ALA A 503 24.86 -11.69 -12.85
CA ALA A 503 25.99 -11.78 -13.77
C ALA A 503 25.56 -11.91 -15.23
N GLU A 504 24.50 -12.68 -15.48
CA GLU A 504 23.98 -13.02 -16.81
C GLU A 504 22.47 -12.75 -16.91
N PRO A 505 22.03 -11.47 -16.98
CA PRO A 505 20.60 -11.11 -16.96
C PRO A 505 19.76 -11.69 -18.10
N LYS A 506 20.42 -12.12 -19.19
CA LYS A 506 19.77 -12.73 -20.36
C LYS A 506 19.66 -14.27 -20.26
N ASN A 507 20.20 -14.88 -19.20
CA ASN A 507 20.15 -16.32 -18.99
C ASN A 507 18.75 -16.74 -18.51
N GLN A 508 17.87 -17.07 -19.46
CA GLN A 508 16.47 -17.39 -19.15
C GLN A 508 16.32 -18.67 -18.33
N GLU A 509 17.18 -19.67 -18.53
CA GLU A 509 17.17 -20.91 -17.75
C GLU A 509 17.46 -20.64 -16.27
N GLY A 510 18.50 -19.83 -15.98
CA GLY A 510 18.81 -19.41 -14.61
C GLY A 510 17.70 -18.56 -13.98
N LYS A 511 17.05 -17.66 -14.76
CA LYS A 511 15.90 -16.87 -14.29
C LYS A 511 14.67 -17.74 -13.99
N ASP A 512 14.34 -18.67 -14.88
CA ASP A 512 13.21 -19.58 -14.70
C ASP A 512 13.42 -20.46 -13.45
N LEU A 513 14.62 -21.01 -13.25
CA LEU A 513 14.92 -21.79 -12.06
C LEU A 513 14.94 -20.95 -10.76
N LEU A 514 15.41 -19.70 -10.80
CA LEU A 514 15.28 -18.79 -9.66
C LEU A 514 13.82 -18.47 -9.36
N ALA A 515 12.98 -18.30 -10.38
CA ALA A 515 11.55 -18.09 -10.22
C ALA A 515 10.87 -19.30 -9.55
N ASP A 516 11.25 -20.53 -9.92
CA ASP A 516 10.76 -21.76 -9.30
C ASP A 516 11.10 -21.81 -7.80
N VAL A 517 12.34 -21.42 -7.45
CA VAL A 517 12.79 -21.31 -6.05
C VAL A 517 11.97 -20.27 -5.28
N PHE A 518 11.81 -19.07 -5.83
CA PHE A 518 11.01 -18.01 -5.22
C PHE A 518 9.55 -18.42 -5.04
N GLU A 519 8.98 -19.13 -6.01
CA GLU A 519 7.61 -19.63 -5.94
C GLU A 519 7.41 -20.59 -4.77
N GLN A 520 8.32 -21.56 -4.56
CA GLN A 520 8.27 -22.44 -3.40
C GLN A 520 8.45 -21.68 -2.08
N ILE A 521 9.37 -20.72 -2.02
CA ILE A 521 9.54 -19.88 -0.82
C ILE A 521 8.25 -19.11 -0.53
N GLY A 522 7.65 -18.48 -1.55
CA GLY A 522 6.40 -17.73 -1.46
C GLY A 522 5.23 -18.58 -0.97
N TYR A 523 5.12 -19.83 -1.44
CA TYR A 523 4.11 -20.78 -0.94
C TYR A 523 4.22 -21.05 0.56
N GLN A 524 5.44 -21.03 1.11
CA GLN A 524 5.71 -21.33 2.52
C GLN A 524 5.49 -20.15 3.47
N GLN A 525 5.31 -18.93 2.96
CA GLN A 525 5.23 -17.74 3.80
C GLN A 525 3.84 -17.54 4.42
N GLU A 526 3.83 -17.27 5.73
CA GLU A 526 2.63 -16.87 6.47
C GLU A 526 2.23 -15.41 6.18
N SER A 527 3.22 -14.53 6.03
CA SER A 527 2.99 -13.12 5.71
C SER A 527 2.69 -12.93 4.22
N PRO A 528 1.54 -12.36 3.82
CA PRO A 528 1.29 -11.94 2.45
C PRO A 528 2.33 -10.95 1.93
N SER A 529 2.85 -10.03 2.76
CA SER A 529 3.90 -9.09 2.36
C SER A 529 5.14 -9.83 1.83
N VAL A 530 5.53 -10.92 2.49
CA VAL A 530 6.69 -11.74 2.10
C VAL A 530 6.32 -12.69 0.95
N ARG A 531 5.17 -13.37 1.04
CA ARG A 531 4.63 -14.23 -0.03
C ARG A 531 4.59 -13.49 -1.37
N ASN A 532 3.87 -12.38 -1.41
CA ASN A 532 3.61 -11.61 -2.61
C ASN A 532 4.93 -11.09 -3.21
N SER A 533 5.89 -10.67 -2.37
CA SER A 533 7.21 -10.24 -2.84
C SER A 533 7.96 -11.35 -3.59
N PHE A 534 7.98 -12.57 -3.06
CA PHE A 534 8.61 -13.71 -3.75
C PHE A 534 7.85 -14.09 -5.02
N LEU A 535 6.52 -14.15 -4.99
CA LEU A 535 5.71 -14.51 -6.15
C LEU A 535 5.76 -13.46 -7.26
N ALA A 536 5.83 -12.17 -6.91
CA ALA A 536 6.03 -11.09 -7.86
C ALA A 536 7.40 -11.16 -8.53
N GLY A 537 8.45 -11.46 -7.76
CA GLY A 537 9.79 -11.70 -8.30
C GLY A 537 9.81 -12.90 -9.26
N ALA A 538 9.16 -14.01 -8.90
CA ALA A 538 9.03 -15.17 -9.77
C ALA A 538 8.29 -14.83 -11.07
N TYR A 539 7.17 -14.10 -10.96
CA TYR A 539 6.38 -13.68 -12.11
C TYR A 539 7.18 -12.77 -13.06
N GLU A 540 7.91 -11.79 -12.51
CA GLU A 540 8.73 -10.87 -13.32
C GLU A 540 9.92 -11.55 -13.98
N LEU A 541 10.58 -12.51 -13.33
CA LEU A 541 11.68 -13.27 -13.94
C LEU A 541 11.22 -14.07 -15.17
N ARG A 542 9.99 -14.61 -15.13
CA ARG A 542 9.38 -15.41 -16.19
C ARG A 542 8.81 -14.56 -17.32
N ASN A 543 8.16 -13.44 -16.98
CA ASN A 543 7.28 -12.70 -17.90
C ASN A 543 7.69 -11.24 -18.15
N GLY A 544 8.65 -10.72 -17.39
CA GLY A 544 8.98 -9.30 -17.34
C GLY A 544 8.02 -8.49 -16.47
N ILE A 545 8.17 -7.16 -16.46
CA ILE A 545 7.37 -6.28 -15.60
C ILE A 545 5.88 -6.35 -15.99
N PRO A 546 4.98 -6.73 -15.05
CA PRO A 546 3.55 -6.83 -15.30
C PRO A 546 2.91 -5.46 -15.60
N GLU A 547 1.81 -5.49 -16.33
CA GLU A 547 0.96 -4.34 -16.63
C GLU A 547 -0.44 -4.57 -16.07
N GLY A 548 -1.13 -3.48 -15.68
CA GLY A 548 -2.50 -3.54 -15.17
C GLY A 548 -2.85 -2.28 -14.38
N ALA A 549 -4.12 -2.17 -14.00
CA ALA A 549 -4.55 -1.12 -13.09
C ALA A 549 -3.98 -1.38 -11.70
N SER A 550 -3.33 -0.37 -11.11
CA SER A 550 -2.80 -0.43 -9.74
C SER A 550 -3.28 0.79 -8.95
N PRO A 551 -3.36 0.69 -7.62
CA PRO A 551 -3.52 1.86 -6.76
C PRO A 551 -2.45 2.91 -7.05
N LYS A 552 -2.81 4.18 -6.87
CA LYS A 552 -1.91 5.33 -6.95
C LYS A 552 -1.83 5.99 -5.57
N THR A 553 -0.65 6.48 -5.19
CA THR A 553 -0.44 7.19 -3.91
C THR A 553 -0.46 8.71 -4.05
N SER A 554 -0.70 9.21 -5.26
CA SER A 554 -0.76 10.64 -5.57
C SER A 554 -1.88 10.90 -6.59
N GLY A 555 -2.32 12.15 -6.63
CA GLY A 555 -3.48 12.61 -7.38
C GLY A 555 -3.70 14.12 -7.19
N PRO A 556 -4.72 14.71 -7.84
CA PRO A 556 -4.94 16.15 -7.80
C PRO A 556 -5.01 16.74 -6.39
N ASP A 557 -5.68 16.05 -5.46
CA ASP A 557 -5.79 16.52 -4.08
C ASP A 557 -4.47 16.44 -3.31
N MET A 558 -3.69 15.39 -3.50
CA MET A 558 -2.37 15.27 -2.89
C MET A 558 -1.44 16.39 -3.37
N ILE A 559 -1.51 16.72 -4.66
CA ILE A 559 -0.75 17.84 -5.26
C ILE A 559 -1.24 19.19 -4.72
N LYS A 560 -2.56 19.35 -4.51
CA LYS A 560 -3.13 20.56 -3.90
C LYS A 560 -2.71 20.71 -2.43
N ALA A 561 -2.66 19.60 -1.69
CA ALA A 561 -2.28 19.53 -0.29
C ALA A 561 -0.77 19.68 -0.06
N MET A 562 0.06 19.43 -1.08
CA MET A 562 1.51 19.62 -1.04
C MET A 562 1.86 21.07 -0.72
N SER A 563 2.67 21.29 0.32
CA SER A 563 3.20 22.62 0.61
C SER A 563 4.15 23.09 -0.49
N THR A 564 4.31 24.41 -0.63
CA THR A 564 5.26 24.98 -1.60
C THR A 564 6.69 24.51 -1.29
N SER A 565 7.08 24.47 -0.01
CA SER A 565 8.38 23.94 0.42
C SER A 565 8.59 22.48 0.00
N LEU A 566 7.62 21.60 0.22
CA LEU A 566 7.73 20.18 -0.17
C LEU A 566 7.85 20.00 -1.69
N TRP A 567 7.13 20.82 -2.47
CA TRP A 567 7.28 20.83 -3.93
C TRP A 567 8.67 21.29 -4.37
N LEU A 568 9.22 22.34 -3.75
CA LEU A 568 10.57 22.83 -4.03
C LEU A 568 11.65 21.80 -3.67
N ASP A 569 11.50 21.10 -2.54
CA ASP A 569 12.37 19.99 -2.15
C ASP A 569 12.31 18.85 -3.17
N PHE A 570 11.11 18.54 -3.66
CA PHE A 570 10.92 17.54 -4.72
C PHE A 570 11.56 17.95 -6.06
N LEU A 571 11.53 19.23 -6.42
CA LEU A 571 12.31 19.72 -7.58
C LEU A 571 13.81 19.52 -7.36
N GLY A 572 14.31 19.76 -6.14
CA GLY A 572 15.69 19.46 -5.77
C GLY A 572 16.05 17.98 -5.93
N ILE A 573 15.14 17.07 -5.56
CA ILE A 573 15.31 15.62 -5.75
C ILE A 573 15.34 15.25 -7.25
N ARG A 574 14.54 15.93 -8.08
CA ARG A 574 14.48 15.69 -9.54
C ARG A 574 15.63 16.32 -10.32
N LEU A 575 16.46 17.15 -9.69
CA LEU A 575 17.58 17.82 -10.34
C LEU A 575 18.69 16.81 -10.70
N ASP A 576 19.06 16.74 -11.97
CA ASP A 576 20.28 16.04 -12.40
C ASP A 576 21.51 16.89 -12.10
N SER A 577 22.20 16.59 -10.99
CA SER A 577 23.39 17.32 -10.57
C SER A 577 24.51 17.36 -11.61
N LYS A 578 24.58 16.41 -12.57
CA LYS A 578 25.58 16.45 -13.64
C LYS A 578 25.27 17.55 -14.66
N LYS A 579 23.99 17.82 -14.93
CA LYS A 579 23.57 18.92 -15.80
C LYS A 579 23.70 20.28 -15.11
N ALA A 580 23.62 20.29 -13.78
CA ALA A 580 23.72 21.48 -12.95
C ALA A 580 25.16 21.94 -12.63
N ASP A 581 26.17 21.16 -13.05
CA ASP A 581 27.57 21.48 -12.74
C ASP A 581 27.98 22.84 -13.33
N GLY A 582 28.55 23.69 -12.45
CA GLY A 582 28.97 25.05 -12.79
C GLY A 582 27.85 26.06 -13.06
N ILE A 583 26.58 25.71 -12.83
CA ILE A 583 25.46 26.64 -12.94
C ILE A 583 25.12 27.21 -11.56
N GLU A 584 24.99 28.53 -11.51
CA GLU A 584 24.61 29.27 -10.30
C GLU A 584 23.51 30.27 -10.62
N PHE A 585 22.49 30.34 -9.76
CA PHE A 585 21.48 31.39 -9.78
C PHE A 585 20.74 31.49 -8.44
N THR A 586 20.11 32.64 -8.21
CA THR A 586 19.19 32.90 -7.10
C THR A 586 17.83 33.34 -7.63
N ILE A 587 16.77 32.64 -7.24
CA ILE A 587 15.38 32.97 -7.58
C ILE A 587 14.62 33.36 -6.31
N ASN A 588 14.01 34.54 -6.31
CA ASN A 588 12.94 34.87 -5.37
C ASN A 588 11.62 34.32 -5.91
N PHE A 589 10.88 33.55 -5.12
CA PHE A 589 9.56 33.03 -5.48
C PHE A 589 8.51 33.53 -4.50
N VAL A 590 7.42 34.12 -5.00
CA VAL A 590 6.39 34.78 -4.17
C VAL A 590 5.01 34.31 -4.58
N THR A 591 4.20 33.90 -3.60
CA THR A 591 2.80 33.50 -3.77
C THR A 591 1.87 34.47 -3.03
N PRO A 592 1.29 35.49 -3.71
CA PRO A 592 0.62 36.59 -3.04
C PRO A 592 -0.69 36.24 -2.31
N ASP A 593 -1.40 35.22 -2.78
CA ASP A 593 -2.70 34.76 -2.27
C ASP A 593 -2.61 34.09 -0.90
N ASN A 594 -1.50 33.42 -0.60
CA ASN A 594 -1.22 32.84 0.73
C ASN A 594 -0.06 33.55 1.47
N GLY A 595 0.62 34.51 0.82
CA GLY A 595 1.66 35.34 1.42
C GLY A 595 3.02 34.67 1.58
N GLU A 596 3.22 33.45 1.06
CA GLU A 596 4.50 32.76 1.16
C GLU A 596 5.56 33.43 0.27
N LYS A 597 6.80 33.35 0.73
CA LYS A 597 7.98 33.89 0.06
C LYS A 597 9.10 32.89 0.22
N TYR A 598 9.80 32.62 -0.87
CA TYR A 598 10.92 31.69 -0.88
C TYR A 598 12.11 32.31 -1.60
N VAL A 599 13.31 31.96 -1.14
CA VAL A 599 14.53 32.03 -1.93
C VAL A 599 14.85 30.62 -2.38
N LEU A 600 15.13 30.46 -3.67
CA LEU A 600 15.70 29.25 -4.25
C LEU A 600 17.12 29.58 -4.70
N GLU A 601 18.10 28.80 -4.26
CA GLU A 601 19.49 28.96 -4.67
C GLU A 601 19.96 27.66 -5.32
N LEU A 602 20.43 27.77 -6.57
CA LEU A 602 21.20 26.72 -7.19
C LEU A 602 22.68 27.10 -7.10
N SER A 603 23.46 26.29 -6.41
CA SER A 603 24.92 26.34 -6.42
C SER A 603 25.48 24.95 -6.12
N ASN A 604 26.71 24.67 -6.54
CA ASN A 604 27.36 23.38 -6.30
C ASN A 604 26.47 22.18 -6.73
N SER A 605 25.82 22.28 -7.90
CA SER A 605 24.89 21.29 -8.43
C SER A 605 23.71 20.91 -7.52
N THR A 606 23.35 21.80 -6.60
CA THR A 606 22.35 21.55 -5.55
C THR A 606 21.35 22.70 -5.50
N LEU A 607 20.06 22.38 -5.61
CA LEU A 607 18.98 23.34 -5.43
C LEU A 607 18.56 23.32 -3.96
N THR A 608 18.58 24.49 -3.32
CA THR A 608 18.12 24.69 -1.94
C THR A 608 17.01 25.72 -1.91
N ASN A 609 16.17 25.68 -0.89
CA ASN A 609 15.13 26.69 -0.68
C ASN A 609 15.01 27.08 0.79
N ILE A 610 14.51 28.29 1.04
CA ILE A 610 14.19 28.78 2.38
C ILE A 610 12.94 29.65 2.35
N GLU A 611 11.99 29.34 3.24
CA GLU A 611 10.75 30.09 3.41
C GLU A 611 10.95 31.38 4.21
N GLY A 612 10.14 32.39 3.93
CA GLY A 612 10.07 33.65 4.67
C GLY A 612 11.17 34.65 4.32
N VAL A 613 12.08 34.28 3.41
CA VAL A 613 13.23 35.11 3.01
C VAL A 613 13.08 35.55 1.56
N GLN A 614 13.67 36.70 1.23
CA GLN A 614 13.89 37.19 -0.13
C GLN A 614 15.33 37.68 -0.26
N ALA A 615 16.03 37.24 -1.29
CA ALA A 615 17.37 37.69 -1.62
C ALA A 615 17.30 39.11 -2.19
N LYS A 616 18.23 39.98 -1.77
CA LYS A 616 18.28 41.38 -2.23
C LYS A 616 18.72 41.49 -3.69
N ASP A 617 19.64 40.62 -4.08
CA ASP A 617 20.29 40.62 -5.39
C ASP A 617 19.96 39.31 -6.15
N ALA A 618 18.68 38.91 -6.16
CA ALA A 618 18.23 37.74 -6.92
C ALA A 618 18.36 37.98 -8.43
N ASP A 619 18.78 36.97 -9.18
CA ASP A 619 18.84 37.01 -10.65
C ASP A 619 17.44 37.10 -11.27
N LEU A 620 16.45 36.52 -10.57
CA LEU A 620 15.07 36.47 -10.98
C LEU A 620 14.13 36.53 -9.77
N THR A 621 13.04 37.29 -9.89
CA THR A 621 11.88 37.19 -9.01
C THR A 621 10.69 36.70 -9.80
N VAL A 622 10.04 35.64 -9.31
CA VAL A 622 8.82 35.04 -9.87
C VAL A 622 7.67 35.30 -8.89
N THR A 623 6.62 35.94 -9.38
CA THR A 623 5.38 36.15 -8.60
C THR A 623 4.21 35.45 -9.27
N MET A 624 3.58 34.52 -8.58
CA MET A 624 2.42 33.75 -9.07
C MET A 624 1.60 33.27 -7.87
N ASN A 625 0.27 33.34 -7.91
CA ASN A 625 -0.53 32.82 -6.80
C ASN A 625 -0.28 31.31 -6.60
N ARG A 626 -0.37 30.84 -5.36
CA ARG A 626 -0.32 29.43 -5.00
C ARG A 626 -1.38 28.65 -5.75
N SER A 627 -2.59 29.20 -5.92
CA SER A 627 -3.66 28.56 -6.72
C SER A 627 -3.26 28.29 -8.17
N ASP A 628 -2.50 29.20 -8.79
CA ASP A 628 -2.00 29.07 -10.16
C ASP A 628 -0.77 28.15 -10.21
N LEU A 629 0.06 28.17 -9.16
CA LEU A 629 1.14 27.20 -8.97
C LEU A 629 0.60 25.76 -8.91
N VAL A 630 -0.51 25.51 -8.22
CA VAL A 630 -1.15 24.17 -8.18
C VAL A 630 -1.40 23.65 -9.60
N GLN A 631 -1.92 24.48 -10.50
CA GLN A 631 -2.16 24.08 -11.90
C GLN A 631 -0.87 23.68 -12.62
N THR A 632 0.24 24.36 -12.31
CA THR A 632 1.58 24.02 -12.80
C THR A 632 2.08 22.70 -12.23
N MET A 633 1.92 22.49 -10.91
CA MET A 633 2.30 21.25 -10.23
C MET A 633 1.50 20.04 -10.74
N MET A 634 0.22 20.23 -11.07
CA MET A 634 -0.62 19.21 -11.70
C MET A 634 -0.30 18.99 -13.19
N GLY A 635 0.52 19.86 -13.80
CA GLY A 635 0.82 19.80 -15.23
C GLY A 635 -0.32 20.25 -16.15
N VAL A 636 -1.40 20.84 -15.60
CA VAL A 636 -2.56 21.35 -16.36
C VAL A 636 -2.16 22.56 -17.21
N VAL A 637 -1.29 23.41 -16.68
CA VAL A 637 -0.72 24.57 -17.38
C VAL A 637 0.78 24.56 -17.13
N SER A 638 1.60 24.68 -18.17
CA SER A 638 3.05 24.76 -17.98
C SER A 638 3.46 26.10 -17.35
N MET A 639 4.60 26.14 -16.65
CA MET A 639 5.17 27.40 -16.14
C MET A 639 5.35 28.43 -17.27
N ASP A 640 5.75 27.97 -18.45
CA ASP A 640 5.91 28.80 -19.65
C ASP A 640 4.60 29.45 -20.09
N GLU A 641 3.49 28.72 -20.03
CA GLU A 641 2.16 29.24 -20.33
C GLU A 641 1.68 30.21 -19.24
N GLN A 642 1.96 29.93 -17.97
CA GLN A 642 1.70 30.87 -16.88
C GLN A 642 2.46 32.19 -17.07
N ILE A 643 3.73 32.13 -17.49
CA ILE A 643 4.54 33.31 -17.81
C ILE A 643 3.97 34.06 -19.02
N LYS A 644 3.68 33.33 -20.11
CA LYS A 644 3.20 33.91 -21.36
C LYS A 644 1.83 34.59 -21.22
N SER A 645 0.96 34.04 -20.37
CA SER A 645 -0.36 34.62 -20.07
C SER A 645 -0.29 35.80 -19.09
N GLY A 646 0.85 36.02 -18.43
CA GLY A 646 1.05 37.08 -17.44
C GLY A 646 0.51 36.73 -16.04
N VAL A 647 0.08 35.49 -15.82
CA VAL A 647 -0.31 34.96 -14.50
C VAL A 647 0.91 34.83 -13.61
N ALA A 648 1.99 34.24 -14.12
CA ALA A 648 3.31 34.29 -13.50
C ALA A 648 4.07 35.52 -14.02
N LYS A 649 4.45 36.42 -13.11
CA LYS A 649 5.22 37.63 -13.44
C LYS A 649 6.68 37.42 -13.13
N LEU A 650 7.54 37.86 -14.04
CA LEU A 650 8.99 37.78 -13.91
C LEU A 650 9.58 39.18 -13.77
N GLU A 651 10.47 39.36 -12.80
CA GLU A 651 11.33 40.53 -12.66
C GLU A 651 12.79 40.06 -12.63
N GLY A 652 13.56 40.32 -13.67
CA GLY A 652 14.94 39.82 -13.82
C GLY A 652 15.16 39.00 -15.09
N ASP A 653 16.22 38.21 -15.11
CA ASP A 653 16.55 37.32 -16.24
C ASP A 653 15.73 36.02 -16.14
N ARG A 654 15.08 35.59 -17.24
CA ARG A 654 14.33 34.33 -17.27
C ARG A 654 15.24 33.09 -17.26
N LYS A 655 16.50 33.24 -17.63
CA LYS A 655 17.48 32.17 -17.77
C LYS A 655 17.51 31.15 -16.60
N PRO A 656 17.39 31.53 -15.31
CA PRO A 656 17.31 30.58 -14.20
C PRO A 656 16.18 29.55 -14.34
N ILE A 657 14.98 29.96 -14.80
CA ILE A 657 13.86 29.02 -15.03
C ILE A 657 14.20 28.07 -16.17
N ASP A 658 14.68 28.58 -17.30
CA ASP A 658 14.98 27.77 -18.48
C ASP A 658 16.09 26.74 -18.17
N GLN A 659 17.12 27.17 -17.41
CA GLN A 659 18.15 26.29 -16.92
C GLN A 659 17.55 25.22 -16.02
N LEU A 660 16.79 25.60 -14.98
CA LEU A 660 16.17 24.66 -14.04
C LEU A 660 15.35 23.60 -14.78
N GLN A 661 14.47 24.01 -15.70
CA GLN A 661 13.65 23.09 -16.50
C GLN A 661 14.50 22.04 -17.24
N SER A 662 15.63 22.44 -17.85
CA SER A 662 16.49 21.53 -18.62
C SER A 662 17.24 20.49 -17.76
N MET A 663 17.37 20.77 -16.46
CA MET A 663 18.11 19.96 -15.49
C MET A 663 17.21 18.99 -14.73
N LEU A 664 15.89 19.22 -14.69
CA LEU A 664 14.95 18.31 -14.06
C LEU A 664 14.75 17.06 -14.91
N ILE A 665 14.80 15.89 -14.26
CA ILE A 665 14.50 14.60 -14.90
C ILE A 665 13.13 14.07 -14.49
N GLN A 666 12.67 13.09 -15.24
CA GLN A 666 11.51 12.27 -14.89
C GLN A 666 12.01 10.91 -14.42
N PHE A 667 11.42 10.42 -13.33
CA PHE A 667 11.68 9.06 -12.88
C PHE A 667 10.71 8.10 -13.58
N ASP A 668 11.26 7.05 -14.18
CA ASP A 668 10.46 5.96 -14.73
C ASP A 668 10.03 5.02 -13.59
N LEU A 669 8.76 4.62 -13.59
CA LEU A 669 8.18 3.69 -12.63
C LEU A 669 8.57 2.24 -12.96
N GLY A 670 8.78 1.90 -14.23
CA GLY A 670 9.08 0.53 -14.68
C GLY A 670 10.56 0.17 -14.61
N PHE A 671 11.28 0.65 -13.60
CA PHE A 671 12.66 0.22 -13.38
C PHE A 671 12.74 -1.24 -12.94
N GLU A 672 13.84 -1.90 -13.31
CA GLU A 672 14.12 -3.29 -12.94
C GLU A 672 14.43 -3.42 -11.44
N VAL A 673 13.68 -4.26 -10.73
CA VAL A 673 14.04 -4.74 -9.39
C VAL A 673 15.03 -5.90 -9.50
N LEU A 674 14.77 -6.83 -10.42
CA LEU A 674 15.66 -7.92 -10.80
C LEU A 674 16.18 -7.67 -12.22
N PRO A 675 17.47 -7.90 -12.50
CA PRO A 675 18.03 -7.58 -13.80
C PRO A 675 17.52 -8.52 -14.89
N GLY A 676 17.28 -7.99 -16.09
CA GLY A 676 16.84 -8.79 -17.24
C GLY A 676 15.35 -9.12 -17.26
N THR A 677 14.55 -8.40 -16.46
CA THR A 677 13.07 -8.43 -16.52
C THR A 677 12.52 -7.38 -17.48
N GLY A 678 13.38 -6.56 -18.08
CA GLY A 678 13.03 -5.58 -19.11
C GLY A 678 12.43 -4.32 -18.50
N ALA A 679 13.27 -3.29 -18.32
CA ALA A 679 12.78 -1.95 -17.99
C ALA A 679 11.77 -1.50 -19.05
N LYS A 680 10.67 -0.91 -18.60
CA LYS A 680 9.63 -0.33 -19.45
C LYS A 680 9.39 1.08 -18.98
N ASP A 681 9.36 2.04 -19.90
CA ASP A 681 8.86 3.36 -19.56
C ASP A 681 7.35 3.26 -19.30
N LEU A 682 6.99 3.29 -18.03
CA LEU A 682 5.59 3.21 -17.60
C LEU A 682 5.00 4.59 -17.32
N VAL A 683 5.74 5.66 -17.62
CA VAL A 683 5.37 7.01 -17.21
C VAL A 683 5.25 7.93 -18.43
N PRO A 684 4.05 8.49 -18.72
CA PRO A 684 3.89 9.47 -19.80
C PRO A 684 4.81 10.69 -19.61
N GLU A 685 5.30 11.28 -20.71
CA GLU A 685 6.08 12.54 -20.66
C GLU A 685 5.33 13.65 -19.92
N ARG A 686 6.06 14.46 -19.14
CA ARG A 686 5.50 15.52 -18.29
C ARG A 686 6.17 16.87 -18.51
N ASN A 687 5.43 17.93 -18.17
CA ASN A 687 6.00 19.26 -18.01
C ASN A 687 7.04 19.27 -16.88
N ALA A 688 8.13 20.05 -17.04
CA ALA A 688 9.27 20.01 -16.12
C ALA A 688 8.91 20.21 -14.64
N PHE A 689 7.94 21.07 -14.34
CA PHE A 689 7.52 21.40 -12.97
C PHE A 689 6.32 20.59 -12.45
N ALA A 690 5.79 19.66 -13.24
CA ALA A 690 4.68 18.80 -12.83
C ALA A 690 5.17 17.68 -11.90
N VAL A 691 4.35 17.33 -10.91
CA VAL A 691 4.62 16.25 -9.94
C VAL A 691 4.16 14.90 -10.50
N GLU A 692 2.95 14.83 -11.06
CA GLU A 692 2.35 13.65 -11.68
C GLU A 692 1.16 14.05 -12.59
N PRO A 693 0.89 13.38 -13.73
CA PRO A 693 -0.32 13.65 -14.49
C PRO A 693 -1.54 13.30 -13.64
N PRO A 694 -2.62 14.10 -13.69
CA PRO A 694 -3.90 13.72 -13.09
C PRO A 694 -4.36 12.39 -13.69
N ALA A 695 -4.97 11.56 -12.83
CA ALA A 695 -5.46 10.23 -13.20
C ALA A 695 -6.51 10.27 -14.31
#